data_AF-A0A2V8SD11-F1
#
_entry.id   AF-A0A2V8SD11-F1
#
_cell.length_a   1.000
_cell.length_b   1.000
_cell.length_c   1.000
_cell.angle_alpha   90.00
_cell.angle_beta   90.00
_cell.angle_gamma   90.00
#
_symmetry.space_group_name_H-M   'P 1'
#
loop_
_entity.id
_entity.type
_entity.pdbx_description
1 polymer ?
#
loop_
_entity_poly.entity_id
_entity_poly.type
_entity_poly.pdbx_seq_one_letter_code
_entity_poly.pdbx_strand_id
1 'polypeptide(L)'
;MEQREVMNRRYISFLVGIALALSLLLSEHVSLRRVRAAAFVVTNTNDSGAGSLRQAIIDSNANAGADTIGFNIPGTGPRIIRLASPLPEVSDAVTIDATTQPGFTDHPLIELDGSNAGAGANGLTITTEASIVRGLSIHGFDGAGILLAGLGGNTLEGNYIGTDSSGALASSNGVGVLINNSPNNIIGGTTPAARSVISGNANDNVLIIGDGATGNTVVGNYVGPNAAGTAPLSVSASAGVRIANASNNLVGGTNASARNLISGNGNGLVIAGDGATGNRVQGNLIGTDATGAQPLANTSKGVLIEDGSNNQIGGADNGAGNTIAFNRTGIALANSNLDNPLSTGNAILANSIFSNRVMGIDLGDDLVTFNDSAGHDGPNKLQNFPVLTAVSSSTNNTDVQGTLNSTPNTQFRIEFFNSLRSDPFGQGQGKDFLGSTTVTTDAQGSANFNINLPPQPNCPSPSITATATDPAGNTSEFAQAFYGFFLFPADQNFPGPGGNDSLNLVTVPDGACWTAVSNAPWITLTSSGSGTGNSQITYSVAANPATTPRVGTLTIAGQTFTVTQAGALMMQFSSPSYIVNEGGGRVTLTVTRTGDTSNTSSVDYQTADTDTFTVGCADTTNNHGGAYGRCDFATAVGTLSFAPGEASKTITVPIIDDVRVEGDETFQVKLMNGASATIGPPAIATVTIHDNDVAGAPNPIFASSFFVREQYLDFLSREPEPAGFQAWLNVLNNCSDVNNNPACDRILVSQSFFGSPEFQLKGFYVFRFYKLAFNRLPEYPEIISDMSFVAGATPEEVFARKAQLAVNFTARQEFQSAYEQLSNANFVNTLLGKYQLTQINTPDPQQPDGTQKVTLTSADLINQLDNNTLARAQVLRAIADSDQVSAAEFNNAFVAMQYYGYLRRKPEAAGYQAWLRVLQGGDIRTMVNGFMNSTEYRLRFGSPNP
;
A
#
# COMPACT_ATOMS: atom_id res chain seq x y z
N MET A 1 6.67 43.34 -44.61
CA MET A 1 7.46 42.56 -43.63
C MET A 1 7.57 41.11 -44.08
N GLU A 2 6.47 40.47 -44.52
CA GLU A 2 6.47 39.09 -45.08
C GLU A 2 7.39 38.85 -46.30
N GLN A 3 7.55 39.82 -47.22
CA GLN A 3 8.45 39.61 -48.37
C GLN A 3 9.96 39.54 -48.00
N ARG A 4 10.35 40.04 -46.81
CA ARG A 4 11.74 40.00 -46.33
C ARG A 4 12.08 38.64 -45.69
N GLU A 5 11.11 38.00 -45.05
CA GLU A 5 11.27 36.65 -44.48
C GLU A 5 11.35 35.55 -45.54
N VAL A 6 10.57 35.67 -46.62
CA VAL A 6 10.62 34.70 -47.73
C VAL A 6 11.96 34.76 -48.48
N MET A 7 12.55 35.95 -48.60
CA MET A 7 13.85 36.14 -49.23
C MET A 7 15.00 35.62 -48.36
N ASN A 8 14.96 35.83 -47.04
CA ASN A 8 15.94 35.29 -46.09
C ASN A 8 15.90 33.75 -46.02
N ARG A 9 14.72 33.13 -46.04
CA ARG A 9 14.59 31.66 -46.06
C ARG A 9 15.20 31.05 -47.32
N ARG A 10 15.01 31.69 -48.50
CA ARG A 10 15.62 31.22 -49.76
C ARG A 10 17.13 31.39 -49.79
N TYR A 11 17.67 32.45 -49.17
CA TYR A 11 19.11 32.66 -49.05
C TYR A 11 19.79 31.64 -48.13
N ILE A 12 19.16 31.30 -47.01
CA ILE A 12 19.67 30.29 -46.07
C ILE A 12 19.63 28.90 -46.70
N SER A 13 18.54 28.53 -47.40
CA SER A 13 18.49 27.25 -48.12
C SER A 13 19.51 27.14 -49.27
N PHE A 14 19.85 28.26 -49.92
CA PHE A 14 20.87 28.30 -50.97
C PHE A 14 22.30 28.18 -50.39
N LEU A 15 22.59 28.81 -49.26
CA LEU A 15 23.87 28.71 -48.55
C LEU A 15 24.09 27.31 -47.94
N VAL A 16 23.04 26.68 -47.40
CA VAL A 16 23.10 25.30 -46.89
C VAL A 16 23.31 24.31 -48.04
N GLY A 17 22.70 24.55 -49.21
CA GLY A 17 22.93 23.75 -50.42
C GLY A 17 24.36 23.85 -50.96
N ILE A 18 24.97 25.05 -50.93
CA ILE A 18 26.37 25.25 -51.31
C ILE A 18 27.32 24.60 -50.31
N ALA A 19 27.04 24.66 -49.00
CA ALA A 19 27.85 24.02 -47.97
C ALA A 19 27.82 22.48 -48.08
N LEU A 20 26.65 21.87 -48.36
CA LEU A 20 26.55 20.43 -48.62
C LEU A 20 27.22 20.02 -49.94
N ALA A 21 27.13 20.86 -50.98
CA ALA A 21 27.81 20.61 -52.25
C ALA A 21 29.33 20.74 -52.12
N LEU A 22 29.83 21.72 -51.35
CA LEU A 22 31.26 21.86 -51.04
C LEU A 22 31.77 20.69 -50.18
N SER A 23 30.98 20.18 -49.23
CA SER A 23 31.36 19.00 -48.45
C SER A 23 31.39 17.72 -49.29
N LEU A 24 30.49 17.58 -50.28
CA LEU A 24 30.54 16.47 -51.24
C LEU A 24 31.70 16.62 -52.25
N LEU A 25 32.00 17.84 -52.72
CA LEU A 25 33.07 18.11 -53.68
C LEU A 25 34.48 18.05 -53.06
N LEU A 26 34.65 18.36 -51.77
CA LEU A 26 35.91 18.11 -51.05
C LEU A 26 36.14 16.62 -50.72
N SER A 27 35.08 15.79 -50.73
CA SER A 27 35.19 14.34 -50.54
C SER A 27 35.62 13.57 -51.79
N GLU A 28 35.56 14.18 -52.99
CA GLU A 28 35.82 13.49 -54.26
C GLU A 28 37.17 13.85 -54.92
N HIS A 29 38.00 14.72 -54.33
CA HIS A 29 39.30 15.13 -54.93
C HIS A 29 40.55 14.80 -54.12
N VAL A 30 40.44 13.99 -53.06
CA VAL A 30 41.59 13.23 -52.55
C VAL A 30 41.57 11.87 -53.23
N SER A 31 42.47 11.71 -54.19
CA SER A 31 42.77 10.43 -54.84
C SER A 31 43.15 9.40 -53.77
N LEU A 32 42.17 8.60 -53.31
CA LEU A 32 42.35 7.41 -52.47
C LEU A 32 43.23 6.38 -53.20
N ARG A 33 44.55 6.55 -53.12
CA ARG A 33 45.36 5.36 -52.83
C ARG A 33 44.87 4.93 -51.45
N ARG A 34 44.03 3.90 -51.36
CA ARG A 34 43.92 3.12 -50.13
C ARG A 34 45.32 2.60 -49.85
N VAL A 35 46.07 3.31 -49.01
CA VAL A 35 47.30 2.77 -48.45
C VAL A 35 46.85 1.59 -47.60
N ARG A 36 47.37 0.41 -47.91
CA ARG A 36 46.92 -0.83 -47.32
C ARG A 36 47.53 -0.92 -45.94
N ALA A 37 46.70 -0.88 -44.89
CA ALA A 37 47.12 -1.19 -43.53
C ALA A 37 47.93 -2.50 -43.52
N ALA A 38 49.14 -2.42 -42.96
CA ALA A 38 50.06 -3.52 -42.78
C ALA A 38 49.82 -4.19 -41.42
N ALA A 39 50.19 -5.47 -41.33
CA ALA A 39 50.16 -6.24 -40.10
C ALA A 39 51.58 -6.70 -39.79
N PHE A 40 52.13 -6.22 -38.67
CA PHE A 40 53.41 -6.62 -38.13
C PHE A 40 53.20 -7.56 -36.94
N VAL A 41 54.11 -8.51 -36.73
CA VAL A 41 54.02 -9.48 -35.64
C VAL A 41 55.33 -9.51 -34.86
N VAL A 42 55.23 -9.25 -33.54
CA VAL A 42 56.31 -9.43 -32.59
C VAL A 42 56.44 -10.91 -32.25
N THR A 43 57.64 -11.47 -32.39
CA THR A 43 57.89 -12.93 -32.29
C THR A 43 58.95 -13.30 -31.27
N ASN A 44 59.69 -12.31 -30.73
CA ASN A 44 60.70 -12.53 -29.70
C ASN A 44 60.71 -11.37 -28.68
N THR A 45 61.37 -11.60 -27.54
CA THR A 45 61.49 -10.62 -26.44
C THR A 45 62.77 -9.77 -26.51
N ASN A 46 63.45 -9.73 -27.65
CA ASN A 46 64.67 -8.94 -27.78
C ASN A 46 64.34 -7.45 -27.75
N ASP A 47 65.24 -6.63 -27.19
CA ASP A 47 65.11 -5.16 -27.17
C ASP A 47 65.05 -4.56 -28.59
N SER A 48 65.77 -5.15 -29.55
CA SER A 48 65.87 -4.64 -30.92
C SER A 48 66.13 -5.76 -31.95
N GLY A 49 66.05 -5.40 -33.23
CA GLY A 49 66.26 -6.32 -34.36
C GLY A 49 64.99 -7.00 -34.86
N ALA A 50 65.12 -7.83 -35.89
CA ALA A 50 63.98 -8.47 -36.55
C ALA A 50 63.10 -9.26 -35.56
N GLY A 51 61.78 -9.06 -35.66
CA GLY A 51 60.79 -9.71 -34.80
C GLY A 51 60.62 -9.13 -33.40
N SER A 52 61.35 -8.05 -33.04
CA SER A 52 61.16 -7.30 -31.80
C SER A 52 60.03 -6.27 -31.91
N LEU A 53 59.48 -5.84 -30.77
CA LEU A 53 58.49 -4.74 -30.73
C LEU A 53 59.08 -3.42 -31.27
N ARG A 54 60.35 -3.13 -30.93
CA ARG A 54 61.05 -1.93 -31.43
C ARG A 54 61.07 -1.90 -32.95
N GLN A 55 61.41 -3.00 -33.60
CA GLN A 55 61.43 -3.07 -35.06
C GLN A 55 60.02 -2.95 -35.66
N ALA A 56 59.01 -3.57 -35.03
CA ALA A 56 57.62 -3.47 -35.49
C ALA A 56 57.09 -2.03 -35.44
N ILE A 57 57.44 -1.25 -34.41
CA ILE A 57 57.10 0.18 -34.32
C ILE A 57 57.80 0.98 -35.42
N ILE A 58 59.09 0.73 -35.68
CA ILE A 58 59.84 1.39 -36.76
C ILE A 58 59.20 1.10 -38.12
N ASP A 59 58.87 -0.16 -38.39
CA ASP A 59 58.28 -0.58 -39.67
C ASP A 59 56.88 0.01 -39.86
N SER A 60 56.07 0.08 -38.79
CA SER A 60 54.76 0.74 -38.80
C SER A 60 54.87 2.24 -39.02
N ASN A 61 55.77 2.94 -38.33
CA ASN A 61 55.99 4.38 -38.55
C ASN A 61 56.44 4.70 -39.99
N ALA A 62 57.13 3.77 -40.65
CA ALA A 62 57.57 3.92 -42.04
C ALA A 62 56.46 3.58 -43.06
N ASN A 63 55.35 2.99 -42.63
CA ASN A 63 54.23 2.59 -43.47
C ASN A 63 53.00 3.44 -43.15
N ALA A 64 52.59 4.29 -44.09
CA ALA A 64 51.46 5.18 -43.85
C ALA A 64 50.12 4.42 -43.72
N GLY A 65 49.33 4.76 -42.70
CA GLY A 65 47.98 4.26 -42.50
C GLY A 65 47.83 3.43 -41.23
N ALA A 66 46.57 3.17 -40.82
CA ALA A 66 46.24 2.51 -39.57
C ALA A 66 46.69 1.04 -39.53
N ASP A 67 47.95 0.82 -39.17
CA ASP A 67 48.60 -0.48 -39.12
C ASP A 67 48.22 -1.26 -37.86
N THR A 68 48.59 -2.54 -37.82
CA THR A 68 48.41 -3.38 -36.62
C THR A 68 49.72 -4.07 -36.24
N ILE A 69 50.09 -3.99 -34.96
CA ILE A 69 51.19 -4.73 -34.36
C ILE A 69 50.60 -5.77 -33.42
N GLY A 70 50.66 -7.05 -33.83
CA GLY A 70 50.27 -8.19 -33.02
C GLY A 70 51.47 -8.90 -32.38
N PHE A 71 51.20 -9.89 -31.51
CA PHE A 71 52.19 -10.63 -30.74
C PHE A 71 51.98 -12.14 -30.93
N ASN A 72 53.07 -12.86 -31.17
CA ASN A 72 53.10 -14.33 -31.25
C ASN A 72 54.45 -14.83 -30.74
N ILE A 73 54.76 -14.52 -29.48
CA ILE A 73 56.02 -14.88 -28.85
C ILE A 73 55.91 -16.29 -28.23
N PRO A 74 56.75 -17.26 -28.63
CA PRO A 74 56.72 -18.62 -28.07
C PRO A 74 57.02 -18.65 -26.56
N GLY A 75 56.43 -19.61 -25.83
CA GLY A 75 56.67 -19.85 -24.40
C GLY A 75 55.40 -20.10 -23.57
N THR A 76 55.53 -20.13 -22.25
CA THR A 76 54.41 -20.17 -21.28
C THR A 76 54.57 -19.04 -20.24
N GLY A 77 53.47 -18.56 -19.67
CA GLY A 77 53.47 -17.44 -18.70
C GLY A 77 53.59 -16.05 -19.35
N PRO A 78 54.03 -15.02 -18.63
CA PRO A 78 54.29 -13.69 -19.18
C PRO A 78 55.49 -13.65 -20.15
N ARG A 79 55.48 -12.74 -21.12
CA ARG A 79 56.55 -12.46 -22.08
C ARG A 79 57.15 -11.10 -21.77
N ILE A 80 58.29 -11.11 -21.09
CA ILE A 80 58.93 -9.89 -20.62
C ILE A 80 59.91 -9.38 -21.68
N ILE A 81 59.60 -8.24 -22.28
CA ILE A 81 60.46 -7.48 -23.18
C ILE A 81 61.23 -6.48 -22.33
N ARG A 82 62.52 -6.76 -22.07
CA ARG A 82 63.39 -5.88 -21.30
C ARG A 82 64.01 -4.84 -22.21
N LEU A 83 63.75 -3.58 -21.92
CA LEU A 83 64.19 -2.47 -22.76
C LEU A 83 65.49 -1.87 -22.21
N ALA A 84 66.48 -1.74 -23.10
CA ALA A 84 67.78 -1.15 -22.78
C ALA A 84 67.84 0.36 -23.09
N SER A 85 66.83 0.88 -23.79
CA SER A 85 66.67 2.29 -24.16
C SER A 85 65.20 2.57 -24.48
N PRO A 86 64.75 3.84 -24.52
CA PRO A 86 63.36 4.18 -24.85
C PRO A 86 62.94 3.58 -26.20
N LEU A 87 61.68 3.14 -26.33
CA LEU A 87 61.13 2.76 -27.62
C LEU A 87 61.03 3.98 -28.56
N PRO A 88 61.10 3.79 -29.89
CA PRO A 88 60.81 4.85 -30.85
C PRO A 88 59.39 5.41 -30.63
N GLU A 89 59.22 6.71 -30.86
CA GLU A 89 57.90 7.35 -30.81
C GLU A 89 56.97 6.72 -31.86
N VAL A 90 55.70 6.55 -31.51
CA VAL A 90 54.64 6.15 -32.43
C VAL A 90 54.15 7.40 -33.16
N SER A 91 54.57 7.55 -34.41
CA SER A 91 54.37 8.74 -35.24
C SER A 91 53.37 8.55 -36.38
N ASP A 92 52.95 7.30 -36.66
CA ASP A 92 51.84 6.98 -37.57
C ASP A 92 50.77 6.16 -36.82
N ALA A 93 49.52 6.24 -37.27
CA ALA A 93 48.40 5.62 -36.58
C ALA A 93 48.55 4.09 -36.53
N VAL A 94 48.48 3.49 -35.33
CA VAL A 94 48.70 2.05 -35.18
C VAL A 94 47.83 1.44 -34.10
N THR A 95 47.39 0.21 -34.31
CA THR A 95 46.81 -0.66 -33.27
C THR A 95 47.89 -1.60 -32.75
N ILE A 96 48.40 -1.35 -31.55
CA ILE A 96 49.28 -2.27 -30.81
C ILE A 96 48.38 -3.20 -29.98
N ASP A 97 48.26 -4.45 -30.41
CA ASP A 97 47.32 -5.42 -29.86
C ASP A 97 48.02 -6.63 -29.25
N ALA A 98 48.33 -6.54 -27.96
CA ALA A 98 48.92 -7.63 -27.20
C ALA A 98 47.90 -8.72 -26.80
N THR A 99 46.60 -8.54 -27.05
CA THR A 99 45.60 -9.60 -26.85
C THR A 99 45.74 -10.72 -27.87
N THR A 100 46.43 -10.45 -29.00
CA THR A 100 46.75 -11.45 -30.02
C THR A 100 47.78 -12.50 -29.56
N GLN A 101 48.50 -12.25 -28.45
CA GLN A 101 49.46 -13.19 -27.89
C GLN A 101 48.78 -14.52 -27.51
N PRO A 102 49.25 -15.67 -28.05
CA PRO A 102 48.72 -16.97 -27.65
C PRO A 102 48.77 -17.18 -26.14
N GLY A 103 47.62 -17.58 -25.58
CA GLY A 103 47.42 -17.81 -24.16
C GLY A 103 46.73 -16.67 -23.41
N PHE A 104 46.42 -15.54 -24.06
CA PHE A 104 45.71 -14.42 -23.43
C PHE A 104 44.34 -14.88 -22.90
N THR A 105 44.09 -14.64 -21.60
CA THR A 105 42.84 -14.98 -20.90
C THR A 105 42.37 -13.78 -20.09
N ASP A 106 42.07 -12.68 -20.79
CA ASP A 106 41.51 -11.42 -20.25
C ASP A 106 42.43 -10.57 -19.36
N HIS A 107 43.72 -10.92 -19.24
CA HIS A 107 44.74 -10.07 -18.61
C HIS A 107 46.02 -10.06 -19.44
N PRO A 108 46.83 -8.99 -19.37
CA PRO A 108 48.06 -8.87 -20.15
C PRO A 108 48.99 -10.07 -19.99
N LEU A 109 49.62 -10.48 -21.09
CA LEU A 109 50.71 -11.45 -21.10
C LEU A 109 52.02 -10.87 -21.59
N ILE A 110 52.00 -9.72 -22.26
CA ILE A 110 53.19 -9.03 -22.72
C ILE A 110 53.55 -7.97 -21.70
N GLU A 111 54.76 -8.06 -21.15
CA GLU A 111 55.29 -7.05 -20.21
C GLU A 111 56.39 -6.24 -20.89
N LEU A 112 56.29 -4.92 -20.82
CA LEU A 112 57.35 -3.98 -21.13
C LEU A 112 58.04 -3.58 -19.82
N ASP A 113 59.27 -4.04 -19.63
CA ASP A 113 60.09 -3.77 -18.46
C ASP A 113 61.12 -2.68 -18.80
N GLY A 114 60.87 -1.49 -18.27
CA GLY A 114 61.65 -0.28 -18.47
C GLY A 114 62.79 -0.06 -17.48
N SER A 115 63.04 -0.99 -16.57
CA SER A 115 63.99 -0.81 -15.45
C SER A 115 65.43 -0.43 -15.87
N ASN A 116 65.80 -0.70 -17.13
CA ASN A 116 67.10 -0.37 -17.71
C ASN A 116 67.00 0.60 -18.91
N ALA A 117 65.85 1.22 -19.15
CA ALA A 117 65.62 2.08 -20.31
C ALA A 117 66.27 3.48 -20.19
N GLY A 118 66.69 3.87 -18.99
CA GLY A 118 67.35 5.15 -18.69
C GLY A 118 66.43 6.18 -18.03
N ALA A 119 67.03 7.26 -17.50
CA ALA A 119 66.31 8.33 -16.81
C ALA A 119 65.36 9.08 -17.77
N GLY A 120 64.17 9.42 -17.30
CA GLY A 120 63.10 10.06 -18.06
C GLY A 120 62.52 9.23 -19.21
N ALA A 121 62.94 7.97 -19.37
CA ALA A 121 62.43 7.10 -20.43
C ALA A 121 60.94 6.80 -20.22
N ASN A 122 60.13 6.96 -21.26
CA ASN A 122 58.74 6.52 -21.26
C ASN A 122 58.62 5.11 -21.84
N GLY A 123 57.58 4.37 -21.45
CA GLY A 123 57.27 3.06 -22.03
C GLY A 123 56.86 3.16 -23.49
N LEU A 124 55.82 3.93 -23.77
CA LEU A 124 55.41 4.33 -25.12
C LEU A 124 55.21 5.83 -25.19
N THR A 125 55.67 6.46 -26.28
CA THR A 125 55.37 7.86 -26.59
C THR A 125 54.58 7.90 -27.90
N ILE A 126 53.36 8.43 -27.87
CA ILE A 126 52.45 8.48 -29.02
C ILE A 126 52.21 9.95 -29.38
N THR A 127 52.60 10.32 -30.61
CA THR A 127 52.52 11.69 -31.12
C THR A 127 51.53 11.84 -32.29
N THR A 128 51.03 10.71 -32.79
CA THR A 128 50.02 10.61 -33.85
C THR A 128 48.58 10.75 -33.33
N GLU A 129 47.62 10.64 -34.26
CA GLU A 129 46.20 10.47 -33.97
C GLU A 129 45.72 9.02 -34.11
N ALA A 130 44.58 8.71 -33.51
CA ALA A 130 43.80 7.49 -33.74
C ALA A 130 44.56 6.15 -33.50
N SER A 131 45.60 6.14 -32.66
CA SER A 131 46.27 4.90 -32.27
C SER A 131 45.53 4.19 -31.15
N ILE A 132 45.63 2.86 -31.12
CA ILE A 132 45.05 2.00 -30.09
C ILE A 132 46.14 1.17 -29.45
N VAL A 133 46.21 1.16 -28.13
CA VAL A 133 47.10 0.27 -27.37
C VAL A 133 46.26 -0.61 -26.47
N ARG A 134 46.43 -1.93 -26.56
CA ARG A 134 45.69 -2.86 -25.72
C ARG A 134 46.46 -4.08 -25.27
N GLY A 135 46.13 -4.56 -24.07
CA GLY A 135 46.61 -5.83 -23.52
C GLY A 135 48.06 -5.85 -23.07
N LEU A 136 48.72 -4.69 -22.90
CA LEU A 136 50.10 -4.60 -22.42
C LEU A 136 50.15 -4.43 -20.90
N SER A 137 51.16 -5.03 -20.27
CA SER A 137 51.64 -4.61 -18.96
C SER A 137 52.88 -3.73 -19.14
N ILE A 138 52.91 -2.53 -18.59
CA ILE A 138 53.98 -1.53 -18.80
C ILE A 138 54.45 -1.01 -17.46
N HIS A 139 55.71 -1.26 -17.12
CA HIS A 139 56.24 -0.97 -15.79
C HIS A 139 57.76 -0.69 -15.78
N GLY A 140 58.23 -0.13 -14.67
CA GLY A 140 59.66 0.11 -14.42
C GLY A 140 60.28 1.30 -15.16
N PHE A 141 59.48 2.17 -15.78
CA PHE A 141 59.98 3.36 -16.49
C PHE A 141 60.14 4.57 -15.57
N ASP A 142 61.28 5.26 -15.62
CA ASP A 142 61.50 6.49 -14.82
C ASP A 142 60.56 7.64 -15.25
N GLY A 143 60.15 7.66 -16.52
CA GLY A 143 59.13 8.56 -17.07
C GLY A 143 57.70 8.00 -16.98
N ALA A 144 56.86 8.32 -17.97
CA ALA A 144 55.50 7.80 -18.05
C ALA A 144 55.47 6.37 -18.60
N GLY A 145 54.57 5.52 -18.10
CA GLY A 145 54.28 4.24 -18.75
C GLY A 145 53.81 4.47 -20.19
N ILE A 146 52.84 5.36 -20.39
CA ILE A 146 52.44 5.85 -21.71
C ILE A 146 52.33 7.38 -21.70
N LEU A 147 53.01 8.03 -22.64
CA LEU A 147 52.91 9.46 -22.93
C LEU A 147 52.11 9.68 -24.22
N LEU A 148 51.04 10.47 -24.14
CA LEU A 148 50.28 11.00 -25.27
C LEU A 148 50.64 12.49 -25.44
N ALA A 149 51.40 12.80 -26.47
CA ALA A 149 51.92 14.15 -26.75
C ALA A 149 51.83 14.45 -28.25
N GLY A 150 50.65 14.86 -28.72
CA GLY A 150 50.37 14.90 -30.15
C GLY A 150 48.91 15.18 -30.50
N LEU A 151 48.52 14.83 -31.72
CA LEU A 151 47.24 15.22 -32.34
C LEU A 151 45.98 14.69 -31.65
N GLY A 152 46.11 13.65 -30.82
CA GLY A 152 45.01 13.18 -29.95
C GLY A 152 44.14 12.08 -30.56
N GLY A 153 42.99 11.79 -29.96
CA GLY A 153 42.09 10.74 -30.48
C GLY A 153 42.60 9.30 -30.28
N ASN A 154 43.57 9.08 -29.38
CA ASN A 154 44.13 7.76 -29.12
C ASN A 154 43.32 7.00 -28.06
N THR A 155 43.33 5.66 -28.10
CA THR A 155 42.60 4.81 -27.16
C THR A 155 43.53 3.83 -26.44
N LEU A 156 43.50 3.80 -25.11
CA LEU A 156 44.26 2.87 -24.28
C LEU A 156 43.31 1.94 -23.52
N GLU A 157 43.20 0.68 -23.91
CA GLU A 157 42.22 -0.26 -23.33
C GLU A 157 42.85 -1.57 -22.83
N GLY A 158 42.40 -2.10 -21.70
CA GLY A 158 42.87 -3.40 -21.19
C GLY A 158 44.35 -3.45 -20.84
N ASN A 159 44.98 -2.31 -20.54
CA ASN A 159 46.41 -2.24 -20.20
C ASN A 159 46.63 -2.21 -18.69
N TYR A 160 47.71 -2.82 -18.22
CA TYR A 160 48.16 -2.80 -16.83
C TYR A 160 49.39 -1.90 -16.73
N ILE A 161 49.28 -0.73 -16.11
CA ILE A 161 50.32 0.31 -16.16
C ILE A 161 50.78 0.64 -14.75
N GLY A 162 52.05 0.32 -14.46
CA GLY A 162 52.66 0.42 -13.13
C GLY A 162 52.50 -0.84 -12.28
N THR A 163 52.03 -1.94 -12.88
CA THR A 163 51.94 -3.26 -12.26
C THR A 163 52.54 -4.33 -13.16
N ASP A 164 52.83 -5.48 -12.58
CA ASP A 164 53.11 -6.71 -13.32
C ASP A 164 51.89 -7.18 -14.15
N SER A 165 52.07 -8.24 -14.96
CA SER A 165 50.99 -8.82 -15.77
C SER A 165 49.85 -9.45 -14.95
N SER A 166 50.08 -9.77 -13.68
CA SER A 166 49.03 -10.25 -12.77
C SER A 166 48.13 -9.10 -12.29
N GLY A 167 48.65 -7.87 -12.28
CA GLY A 167 47.96 -6.70 -11.73
C GLY A 167 47.85 -6.73 -10.20
N ALA A 168 48.62 -7.60 -9.53
CA ALA A 168 48.62 -7.77 -8.09
C ALA A 168 49.83 -7.14 -7.41
N LEU A 169 50.92 -6.88 -8.15
CA LEU A 169 52.16 -6.32 -7.62
C LEU A 169 52.49 -4.99 -8.29
N ALA A 170 52.83 -3.99 -7.49
CA ALA A 170 53.31 -2.70 -7.98
C ALA A 170 54.72 -2.84 -8.57
N SER A 171 54.92 -2.23 -9.74
CA SER A 171 56.22 -2.04 -10.39
C SER A 171 56.21 -0.66 -11.03
N SER A 172 56.72 0.33 -10.31
CA SER A 172 56.39 1.73 -10.57
C SER A 172 56.95 2.24 -11.89
N ASN A 173 56.11 2.97 -12.63
CA ASN A 173 56.60 4.02 -13.52
C ASN A 173 56.68 5.35 -12.76
N GLY A 174 57.29 6.38 -13.36
CA GLY A 174 57.20 7.76 -12.89
C GLY A 174 55.74 8.24 -12.85
N VAL A 175 55.05 8.20 -13.99
CA VAL A 175 53.59 8.46 -14.13
C VAL A 175 52.97 7.27 -14.84
N GLY A 176 51.72 6.90 -14.55
CA GLY A 176 51.07 5.81 -15.29
C GLY A 176 50.80 6.21 -16.75
N VAL A 177 49.79 7.07 -16.94
CA VAL A 177 49.42 7.66 -18.24
C VAL A 177 49.55 9.18 -18.15
N LEU A 178 50.35 9.76 -19.04
CA LEU A 178 50.52 11.20 -19.17
C LEU A 178 49.92 11.69 -20.49
N ILE A 179 48.88 12.52 -20.40
CA ILE A 179 48.29 13.25 -21.53
C ILE A 179 48.79 14.68 -21.45
N ASN A 180 49.70 15.06 -22.35
CA ASN A 180 50.33 16.38 -22.35
C ASN A 180 49.96 17.15 -23.62
N ASN A 181 49.11 18.17 -23.48
CA ASN A 181 48.62 18.98 -24.59
C ASN A 181 48.06 18.16 -25.77
N SER A 182 47.38 17.05 -25.45
CA SER A 182 46.84 16.12 -26.43
C SER A 182 45.32 15.95 -26.21
N PRO A 183 44.47 16.24 -27.22
CA PRO A 183 43.02 16.25 -27.04
C PRO A 183 42.35 14.90 -27.33
N ASN A 184 41.11 14.73 -26.91
CA ASN A 184 40.19 13.67 -27.35
C ASN A 184 40.67 12.22 -27.16
N ASN A 185 41.60 11.95 -26.24
CA ASN A 185 42.06 10.60 -25.97
C ASN A 185 41.08 9.86 -25.04
N ILE A 186 41.02 8.53 -25.16
CA ILE A 186 40.19 7.65 -24.35
C ILE A 186 41.11 6.71 -23.55
N ILE A 187 41.01 6.78 -22.23
CA ILE A 187 41.70 5.87 -21.32
C ILE A 187 40.66 4.91 -20.74
N GLY A 188 40.79 3.63 -21.07
CA GLY A 188 39.89 2.55 -20.68
C GLY A 188 38.72 2.32 -21.63
N GLY A 189 37.64 1.75 -21.12
CA GLY A 189 36.42 1.44 -21.86
C GLY A 189 35.34 0.83 -20.98
N THR A 190 34.14 0.65 -21.53
CA THR A 190 32.95 0.22 -20.78
C THR A 190 32.77 -1.30 -20.68
N THR A 191 33.76 -2.08 -21.08
CA THR A 191 33.72 -3.55 -20.97
C THR A 191 34.82 -4.02 -20.01
N PRO A 192 34.67 -5.18 -19.35
CA PRO A 192 35.74 -5.73 -18.51
C PRO A 192 37.07 -5.91 -19.26
N ALA A 193 37.04 -6.29 -20.54
CA ALA A 193 38.24 -6.46 -21.36
C ALA A 193 38.92 -5.12 -21.72
N ALA A 194 38.16 -4.03 -21.82
CA ALA A 194 38.70 -2.70 -22.10
C ALA A 194 39.18 -1.95 -20.83
N ARG A 195 38.91 -2.48 -19.64
CA ARG A 195 39.33 -1.89 -18.36
C ARG A 195 40.84 -1.91 -18.22
N SER A 196 41.45 -0.74 -18.12
CA SER A 196 42.86 -0.63 -17.72
C SER A 196 43.00 -0.61 -16.20
N VAL A 197 44.12 -1.16 -15.72
CA VAL A 197 44.57 -1.08 -14.33
C VAL A 197 45.77 -0.16 -14.30
N ILE A 198 45.61 1.04 -13.73
CA ILE A 198 46.64 2.08 -13.72
C ILE A 198 46.99 2.36 -12.27
N SER A 199 48.06 1.74 -11.80
CA SER A 199 48.29 1.55 -10.38
C SER A 199 49.76 1.36 -10.07
N GLY A 200 50.18 1.56 -8.81
CA GLY A 200 51.56 1.32 -8.40
C GLY A 200 52.61 2.29 -8.94
N ASN A 201 52.21 3.39 -9.59
CA ASN A 201 53.12 4.40 -10.12
C ASN A 201 53.67 5.33 -9.01
N ALA A 202 54.84 5.92 -9.23
CA ALA A 202 55.54 6.74 -8.25
C ALA A 202 54.89 8.13 -8.08
N ASN A 203 54.33 8.70 -9.15
CA ASN A 203 53.52 9.92 -9.13
C ASN A 203 52.07 9.60 -9.52
N ASP A 204 51.37 10.53 -10.18
CA ASP A 204 49.96 10.37 -10.51
C ASP A 204 49.74 9.16 -11.43
N ASN A 205 48.63 8.43 -11.23
CA ASN A 205 48.31 7.29 -12.09
C ASN A 205 47.88 7.76 -13.49
N VAL A 206 46.97 8.75 -13.56
CA VAL A 206 46.61 9.44 -14.81
C VAL A 206 46.80 10.94 -14.63
N LEU A 207 47.64 11.56 -15.46
CA LEU A 207 47.89 12.99 -15.49
C LEU A 207 47.46 13.58 -16.83
N ILE A 208 46.49 14.49 -16.82
CA ILE A 208 46.04 15.29 -17.97
C ILE A 208 46.51 16.72 -17.74
N ILE A 209 47.41 17.23 -18.58
CA ILE A 209 48.07 18.51 -18.36
C ILE A 209 48.18 19.36 -19.62
N GLY A 210 47.98 20.65 -19.45
CA GLY A 210 48.12 21.67 -20.49
C GLY A 210 46.80 22.04 -21.15
N ASP A 211 46.75 23.27 -21.68
CA ASP A 211 45.55 23.87 -22.27
C ASP A 211 45.06 23.14 -23.53
N GLY A 212 45.96 22.47 -24.24
CA GLY A 212 45.63 21.60 -25.39
C GLY A 212 45.06 20.23 -25.01
N ALA A 213 45.09 19.83 -23.73
CA ALA A 213 44.60 18.53 -23.28
C ALA A 213 43.09 18.55 -23.00
N THR A 214 42.28 18.81 -24.04
CA THR A 214 40.82 18.95 -23.92
C THR A 214 40.04 17.77 -24.46
N GLY A 215 38.84 17.51 -23.93
CA GLY A 215 37.95 16.47 -24.46
C GLY A 215 38.42 15.04 -24.19
N ASN A 216 39.41 14.84 -23.31
CA ASN A 216 39.88 13.52 -22.94
C ASN A 216 38.87 12.82 -22.03
N THR A 217 38.76 11.50 -22.18
CA THR A 217 37.83 10.67 -21.42
C THR A 217 38.58 9.58 -20.67
N VAL A 218 38.41 9.50 -19.35
CA VAL A 218 38.91 8.40 -18.50
C VAL A 218 37.70 7.59 -18.05
N VAL A 219 37.57 6.34 -18.48
CA VAL A 219 36.33 5.56 -18.34
C VAL A 219 36.59 4.09 -18.01
N GLY A 220 35.83 3.55 -17.05
CA GLY A 220 35.82 2.12 -16.74
C GLY A 220 37.10 1.53 -16.14
N ASN A 221 38.05 2.36 -15.71
CA ASN A 221 39.37 1.94 -15.22
C ASN A 221 39.42 1.63 -13.73
N TYR A 222 40.42 0.87 -13.31
CA TYR A 222 40.86 0.78 -11.92
C TYR A 222 42.12 1.64 -11.75
N VAL A 223 42.04 2.67 -10.91
CA VAL A 223 43.08 3.69 -10.72
C VAL A 223 43.51 3.73 -9.25
N GLY A 224 44.67 3.13 -8.94
CA GLY A 224 45.20 2.99 -7.59
C GLY A 224 45.05 1.62 -6.89
N PRO A 225 44.00 0.80 -7.13
CA PRO A 225 43.93 -0.54 -6.58
C PRO A 225 44.56 -1.60 -7.51
N ASN A 226 44.63 -2.84 -7.03
CA ASN A 226 44.99 -4.00 -7.83
C ASN A 226 43.92 -4.35 -8.87
N ALA A 227 44.22 -5.27 -9.79
CA ALA A 227 43.28 -5.71 -10.83
C ALA A 227 41.98 -6.32 -10.28
N ALA A 228 41.98 -6.83 -9.05
CA ALA A 228 40.77 -7.32 -8.38
C ALA A 228 39.92 -6.19 -7.78
N GLY A 229 40.44 -4.98 -7.64
CA GLY A 229 39.77 -3.85 -7.00
C GLY A 229 39.63 -4.00 -5.48
N THR A 230 40.48 -4.83 -4.85
CA THR A 230 40.34 -5.24 -3.43
C THR A 230 41.43 -4.72 -2.51
N ALA A 231 42.58 -4.30 -3.04
CA ALA A 231 43.70 -3.79 -2.26
C ALA A 231 44.36 -2.59 -2.96
N PRO A 232 44.84 -1.59 -2.21
CA PRO A 232 45.59 -0.48 -2.79
C PRO A 232 46.96 -0.98 -3.24
N LEU A 233 47.42 -0.53 -4.41
CA LEU A 233 48.81 -0.75 -4.87
C LEU A 233 49.59 0.56 -4.99
N SER A 234 48.95 1.72 -4.80
CA SER A 234 49.66 2.99 -4.81
C SER A 234 50.78 2.99 -3.76
N VAL A 235 51.96 3.43 -4.19
CA VAL A 235 53.17 3.51 -3.36
C VAL A 235 53.49 4.94 -2.92
N SER A 236 52.70 5.94 -3.34
CA SER A 236 52.94 7.35 -3.06
C SER A 236 51.68 8.14 -2.68
N ALA A 237 51.89 9.35 -2.17
CA ALA A 237 50.84 10.30 -1.81
C ALA A 237 50.24 11.05 -3.04
N SER A 238 50.42 10.53 -4.25
CA SER A 238 49.98 11.14 -5.51
C SER A 238 48.47 11.00 -5.76
N ALA A 239 47.98 11.65 -6.82
CA ALA A 239 46.58 11.55 -7.24
C ALA A 239 46.32 10.29 -8.07
N GLY A 240 45.11 9.73 -7.95
CA GLY A 240 44.63 8.74 -8.91
C GLY A 240 44.51 9.36 -10.31
N VAL A 241 43.70 10.41 -10.42
CA VAL A 241 43.56 11.19 -11.66
C VAL A 241 43.82 12.65 -11.37
N ARG A 242 44.73 13.30 -12.10
CA ARG A 242 44.97 14.74 -12.04
C ARG A 242 44.65 15.40 -13.38
N ILE A 243 43.90 16.48 -13.35
CA ILE A 243 43.64 17.40 -14.46
C ILE A 243 44.27 18.73 -14.10
N ALA A 244 45.30 19.17 -14.81
CA ALA A 244 46.08 20.36 -14.49
C ALA A 244 46.09 21.34 -15.67
N ASN A 245 45.50 22.53 -15.48
CA ASN A 245 45.36 23.56 -16.53
C ASN A 245 44.74 23.04 -17.84
N ALA A 246 43.82 22.09 -17.74
CA ALA A 246 43.20 21.42 -18.87
C ALA A 246 41.66 21.45 -18.75
N SER A 247 40.97 21.71 -19.86
CA SER A 247 39.53 21.97 -19.86
C SER A 247 38.69 20.89 -20.55
N ASN A 248 37.42 20.82 -20.18
CA ASN A 248 36.42 19.99 -20.87
C ASN A 248 36.75 18.49 -20.94
N ASN A 249 37.39 17.93 -19.91
CA ASN A 249 37.67 16.50 -19.81
C ASN A 249 36.58 15.78 -19.01
N LEU A 250 36.36 14.50 -19.31
CA LEU A 250 35.39 13.63 -18.65
C LEU A 250 36.11 12.51 -17.88
N VAL A 251 35.80 12.37 -16.60
CA VAL A 251 36.19 11.21 -15.79
C VAL A 251 34.93 10.46 -15.37
N GLY A 252 34.74 9.28 -15.95
CA GLY A 252 33.60 8.39 -15.72
C GLY A 252 32.48 8.57 -16.73
N GLY A 253 31.24 8.55 -16.26
CA GLY A 253 30.03 8.69 -17.08
C GLY A 253 28.76 8.28 -16.32
N THR A 254 27.59 8.52 -16.92
CA THR A 254 26.28 8.24 -16.29
C THR A 254 25.91 6.75 -16.26
N ASN A 255 26.52 5.94 -17.12
CA ASN A 255 26.31 4.49 -17.16
C ASN A 255 27.19 3.77 -16.13
N ALA A 256 26.65 2.75 -15.45
CA ALA A 256 27.40 1.99 -14.45
C ALA A 256 28.67 1.28 -15.00
N SER A 257 28.71 1.00 -16.29
CA SER A 257 29.88 0.43 -16.96
C SER A 257 30.98 1.46 -17.27
N ALA A 258 30.68 2.75 -17.21
CA ALA A 258 31.63 3.84 -17.45
C ALA A 258 32.41 4.24 -16.18
N ARG A 259 32.02 3.72 -15.02
CA ARG A 259 32.56 4.13 -13.72
C ARG A 259 34.03 3.75 -13.58
N ASN A 260 34.86 4.70 -13.20
CA ASN A 260 36.20 4.37 -12.71
C ASN A 260 36.14 4.03 -11.22
N LEU A 261 37.01 3.12 -10.79
CA LEU A 261 37.34 2.87 -9.40
C LEU A 261 38.61 3.64 -9.06
N ILE A 262 38.49 4.73 -8.30
CA ILE A 262 39.58 5.65 -7.96
C ILE A 262 39.83 5.61 -6.45
N SER A 263 40.67 4.66 -6.04
CA SER A 263 40.76 4.22 -4.64
C SER A 263 42.19 3.85 -4.26
N GLY A 264 42.53 3.98 -2.98
CA GLY A 264 43.86 3.65 -2.48
C GLY A 264 44.97 4.64 -2.85
N ASN A 265 44.64 5.86 -3.25
CA ASN A 265 45.60 6.90 -3.65
C ASN A 265 45.86 7.91 -2.50
N GLY A 266 46.73 8.90 -2.74
CA GLY A 266 46.83 10.10 -1.91
C GLY A 266 45.52 10.89 -1.92
N ASN A 267 45.28 11.58 -3.03
CA ASN A 267 43.95 12.09 -3.40
C ASN A 267 43.34 11.18 -4.46
N GLY A 268 42.02 10.99 -4.47
CA GLY A 268 41.35 10.24 -5.54
C GLY A 268 41.49 10.96 -6.88
N LEU A 269 40.87 12.13 -6.99
CA LEU A 269 40.90 12.98 -8.16
C LEU A 269 41.30 14.42 -7.79
N VAL A 270 42.13 15.06 -8.63
CA VAL A 270 42.55 16.45 -8.46
C VAL A 270 42.28 17.25 -9.75
N ILE A 271 41.63 18.40 -9.62
CA ILE A 271 41.48 19.41 -10.68
C ILE A 271 42.26 20.63 -10.23
N ALA A 272 43.31 21.01 -10.95
CA ALA A 272 44.28 22.03 -10.51
C ALA A 272 44.54 23.11 -11.56
N GLY A 273 44.62 24.37 -11.12
CA GLY A 273 44.99 25.52 -11.93
C GLY A 273 43.81 26.22 -12.61
N ASP A 274 43.99 27.50 -12.91
CA ASP A 274 42.96 28.40 -13.44
C ASP A 274 42.43 27.99 -14.83
N GLY A 275 43.26 27.33 -15.64
CA GLY A 275 42.86 26.75 -16.93
C GLY A 275 41.98 25.50 -16.82
N ALA A 276 41.87 24.89 -15.62
CA ALA A 276 41.11 23.67 -15.42
C ALA A 276 39.61 23.95 -15.24
N THR A 277 38.92 24.14 -16.37
CA THR A 277 37.51 24.54 -16.43
C THR A 277 36.64 23.58 -17.23
N GLY A 278 35.34 23.49 -16.90
CA GLY A 278 34.39 22.67 -17.65
C GLY A 278 34.63 21.16 -17.56
N ASN A 279 35.49 20.69 -16.65
CA ASN A 279 35.74 19.27 -16.46
C ASN A 279 34.57 18.62 -15.72
N ARG A 280 34.26 17.37 -16.08
CA ARG A 280 33.13 16.61 -15.55
C ARG A 280 33.61 15.32 -14.91
N VAL A 281 33.22 15.09 -13.65
CA VAL A 281 33.52 13.86 -12.91
C VAL A 281 32.20 13.20 -12.57
N GLN A 282 31.87 12.08 -13.23
CA GLN A 282 30.53 11.50 -13.18
C GLN A 282 30.54 9.99 -12.89
N GLY A 283 29.67 9.55 -11.99
CA GLY A 283 29.40 8.14 -11.73
C GLY A 283 30.55 7.33 -11.11
N ASN A 284 31.69 7.93 -10.75
CA ASN A 284 32.85 7.19 -10.27
C ASN A 284 32.65 6.60 -8.86
N LEU A 285 33.39 5.55 -8.55
CA LEU A 285 33.57 5.01 -7.21
C LEU A 285 34.90 5.54 -6.65
N ILE A 286 34.86 6.34 -5.59
CA ILE A 286 36.04 7.05 -5.06
C ILE A 286 36.22 6.75 -3.56
N GLY A 287 37.28 6.02 -3.24
CA GLY A 287 37.62 5.61 -1.86
C GLY A 287 36.88 4.35 -1.38
N THR A 288 36.07 3.73 -2.23
CA THR A 288 35.41 2.44 -1.98
C THR A 288 36.13 1.30 -2.70
N ASP A 289 35.77 0.06 -2.39
CA ASP A 289 36.06 -1.09 -3.24
C ASP A 289 35.22 -1.07 -4.54
N ALA A 290 35.44 -2.07 -5.41
CA ALA A 290 34.72 -2.20 -6.68
C ALA A 290 33.19 -2.39 -6.52
N THR A 291 32.70 -2.76 -5.33
CA THR A 291 31.26 -2.86 -5.05
C THR A 291 30.62 -1.52 -4.68
N GLY A 292 31.43 -0.53 -4.28
CA GLY A 292 30.94 0.76 -3.77
C GLY A 292 30.58 0.73 -2.28
N ALA A 293 30.81 -0.39 -1.58
CA ALA A 293 30.28 -0.61 -0.23
C ALA A 293 31.38 -0.72 0.84
N GLN A 294 32.55 -1.25 0.50
CA GLN A 294 33.63 -1.49 1.47
C GLN A 294 34.72 -0.41 1.36
N PRO A 295 35.46 -0.14 2.45
CA PRO A 295 36.51 0.88 2.44
C PRO A 295 37.72 0.44 1.61
N LEU A 296 38.11 1.30 0.66
CA LEU A 296 39.41 1.26 -0.01
C LEU A 296 39.94 2.70 -0.14
N ALA A 297 39.98 3.36 1.01
CA ALA A 297 40.08 4.81 1.15
C ALA A 297 41.26 5.42 0.39
N ASN A 298 41.05 6.58 -0.23
CA ASN A 298 42.15 7.48 -0.50
C ASN A 298 42.57 8.14 0.83
N THR A 299 43.88 8.36 1.02
CA THR A 299 44.44 8.78 2.31
C THR A 299 44.15 10.25 2.67
N SER A 300 43.81 11.07 1.68
CA SER A 300 43.43 12.48 1.82
C SER A 300 42.03 12.74 1.24
N LYS A 301 41.88 13.54 0.17
CA LYS A 301 40.58 13.92 -0.40
C LYS A 301 40.10 12.88 -1.41
N GLY A 302 38.80 12.64 -1.47
CA GLY A 302 38.20 11.92 -2.59
C GLY A 302 38.34 12.73 -3.87
N VAL A 303 37.91 13.99 -3.85
CA VAL A 303 38.11 14.98 -4.91
C VAL A 303 38.68 16.26 -4.33
N LEU A 304 39.72 16.80 -4.94
CA LEU A 304 40.27 18.13 -4.66
C LEU A 304 40.14 19.01 -5.89
N ILE A 305 39.58 20.21 -5.73
CA ILE A 305 39.63 21.26 -6.75
C ILE A 305 40.48 22.39 -6.18
N GLU A 306 41.59 22.71 -6.85
CA GLU A 306 42.54 23.74 -6.45
C GLU A 306 42.66 24.74 -7.61
N ASP A 307 42.20 25.96 -7.40
CA ASP A 307 42.11 27.06 -8.39
C ASP A 307 41.23 26.82 -9.64
N GLY A 308 40.79 25.58 -9.92
CA GLY A 308 39.96 25.25 -11.08
C GLY A 308 38.50 25.71 -10.93
N SER A 309 37.94 26.37 -11.94
CA SER A 309 36.59 26.95 -11.88
C SER A 309 35.61 26.32 -12.89
N ASN A 310 34.30 26.43 -12.64
CA ASN A 310 33.25 25.95 -13.56
C ASN A 310 33.34 24.44 -13.88
N ASN A 311 33.78 23.62 -12.93
CA ASN A 311 33.79 22.16 -13.07
C ASN A 311 32.52 21.53 -12.47
N GLN A 312 32.21 20.31 -12.87
CA GLN A 312 31.06 19.58 -12.37
C GLN A 312 31.48 18.25 -11.75
N ILE A 313 31.23 18.10 -10.45
CA ILE A 313 31.35 16.83 -9.73
C ILE A 313 29.95 16.27 -9.54
N GLY A 314 29.65 15.19 -10.24
CA GLY A 314 28.32 14.59 -10.30
C GLY A 314 27.47 15.17 -11.42
N GLY A 315 26.17 15.34 -11.19
CA GLY A 315 25.25 15.92 -12.16
C GLY A 315 23.78 15.61 -11.85
N ALA A 316 22.86 16.37 -12.46
CA ALA A 316 21.42 16.16 -12.29
C ALA A 316 20.87 14.95 -13.08
N ASP A 317 21.62 14.48 -14.09
CA ASP A 317 21.26 13.30 -14.86
C ASP A 317 21.36 12.03 -14.01
N ASN A 318 20.45 11.07 -14.22
CA ASN A 318 20.47 9.80 -13.51
C ASN A 318 21.82 9.08 -13.73
N GLY A 319 22.43 8.59 -12.65
CA GLY A 319 23.73 7.93 -12.68
C GLY A 319 24.95 8.86 -12.78
N ALA A 320 24.76 10.18 -12.89
CA ALA A 320 25.88 11.14 -12.90
C ALA A 320 26.56 11.30 -11.53
N GLY A 321 25.83 11.12 -10.43
CA GLY A 321 26.36 11.22 -9.07
C GLY A 321 27.49 10.22 -8.80
N ASN A 322 28.62 10.70 -8.26
CA ASN A 322 29.71 9.84 -7.83
C ASN A 322 29.41 9.23 -6.45
N THR A 323 29.97 8.06 -6.17
CA THR A 323 30.03 7.49 -4.81
C THR A 323 31.38 7.84 -4.21
N ILE A 324 31.42 8.70 -3.19
CA ILE A 324 32.64 9.23 -2.58
C ILE A 324 32.62 8.93 -1.09
N ALA A 325 33.38 7.91 -0.69
CA ALA A 325 33.32 7.42 0.68
C ALA A 325 34.66 6.96 1.24
N PHE A 326 34.74 6.91 2.57
CA PHE A 326 35.87 6.41 3.36
C PHE A 326 37.17 7.21 3.26
N ASN A 327 37.22 8.28 2.48
CA ASN A 327 38.36 9.20 2.38
C ASN A 327 38.49 10.02 3.68
N ARG A 328 39.57 10.82 3.80
CA ARG A 328 39.65 11.79 4.90
C ARG A 328 38.54 12.84 4.77
N THR A 329 38.46 13.48 3.61
CA THR A 329 37.38 14.42 3.23
C THR A 329 36.80 13.97 1.90
N GLY A 330 35.49 14.09 1.69
CA GLY A 330 34.85 13.70 0.43
C GLY A 330 35.32 14.56 -0.74
N ILE A 331 34.86 15.81 -0.78
CA ILE A 331 35.24 16.83 -1.77
C ILE A 331 35.79 18.04 -1.02
N ALA A 332 36.93 18.57 -1.46
CA ALA A 332 37.48 19.82 -0.94
C ALA A 332 37.76 20.79 -2.09
N LEU A 333 37.50 22.08 -1.85
CA LEU A 333 37.86 23.16 -2.74
C LEU A 333 38.89 24.06 -2.04
N ALA A 334 39.97 24.42 -2.73
CA ALA A 334 41.03 25.26 -2.19
C ALA A 334 41.45 26.33 -3.21
N ASN A 335 42.05 27.41 -2.70
CA ASN A 335 42.68 28.44 -3.51
C ASN A 335 44.15 28.54 -3.12
N SER A 336 45.06 28.53 -4.09
CA SER A 336 46.48 28.78 -3.86
C SER A 336 46.78 30.28 -3.71
N ASN A 337 45.87 31.15 -4.18
CA ASN A 337 45.95 32.59 -4.02
C ASN A 337 44.67 33.15 -3.36
N LEU A 338 44.81 33.70 -2.15
CA LEU A 338 43.70 34.28 -1.39
C LEU A 338 43.23 35.65 -1.92
N ASP A 339 44.04 36.33 -2.74
CA ASP A 339 43.76 37.69 -3.24
C ASP A 339 42.96 37.71 -4.57
N ASN A 340 42.77 36.55 -5.20
CA ASN A 340 41.95 36.39 -6.40
C ASN A 340 41.11 35.11 -6.22
N PRO A 341 39.80 35.20 -5.91
CA PRO A 341 38.99 34.03 -5.60
C PRO A 341 38.79 33.18 -6.86
N LEU A 342 39.72 32.26 -7.07
CA LEU A 342 39.62 31.14 -7.99
C LEU A 342 38.73 30.05 -7.35
N SER A 343 38.61 28.90 -8.01
CA SER A 343 37.72 27.80 -7.57
C SER A 343 36.24 28.15 -7.42
N THR A 344 35.69 28.99 -8.30
CA THR A 344 34.26 29.34 -8.29
C THR A 344 33.47 28.65 -9.40
N GLY A 345 32.15 28.56 -9.23
CA GLY A 345 31.23 27.94 -10.18
C GLY A 345 31.35 26.41 -10.25
N ASN A 346 31.96 25.77 -9.25
CA ASN A 346 32.14 24.32 -9.24
C ASN A 346 30.90 23.62 -8.66
N ALA A 347 30.10 23.05 -9.56
CA ALA A 347 28.83 22.42 -9.20
C ALA A 347 29.05 21.00 -8.64
N ILE A 348 28.58 20.76 -7.43
CA ILE A 348 28.65 19.46 -6.74
C ILE A 348 27.23 18.91 -6.61
N LEU A 349 26.82 18.03 -7.53
CA LEU A 349 25.40 17.66 -7.68
C LEU A 349 25.17 16.16 -7.54
N ALA A 350 24.16 15.80 -6.74
CA ALA A 350 23.63 14.43 -6.59
C ALA A 350 24.69 13.35 -6.26
N ASN A 351 25.83 13.72 -5.68
CA ASN A 351 26.84 12.76 -5.26
C ASN A 351 26.40 12.03 -3.98
N SER A 352 26.74 10.74 -3.90
CA SER A 352 26.64 9.93 -2.69
C SER A 352 27.94 10.06 -1.89
N ILE A 353 28.00 11.02 -0.97
CA ILE A 353 29.15 11.35 -0.13
C ILE A 353 28.89 10.87 1.30
N PHE A 354 29.61 9.87 1.79
CA PHE A 354 29.37 9.30 3.12
C PHE A 354 30.58 8.59 3.73
N SER A 355 30.56 8.36 5.04
CA SER A 355 31.61 7.65 5.78
C SER A 355 33.03 8.21 5.56
N ASN A 356 33.16 9.47 5.13
CA ASN A 356 34.44 10.17 5.12
C ASN A 356 34.79 10.59 6.56
N ARG A 357 36.07 10.64 6.90
CA ARG A 357 36.51 10.74 8.31
C ARG A 357 36.33 12.15 8.90
N VAL A 358 36.33 13.20 8.08
CA VAL A 358 36.40 14.61 8.51
C VAL A 358 35.21 15.41 8.01
N MET A 359 35.06 15.64 6.71
CA MET A 359 33.97 16.44 6.11
C MET A 359 33.46 15.77 4.84
N GLY A 360 32.19 16.02 4.49
CA GLY A 360 31.62 15.60 3.20
C GLY A 360 32.08 16.51 2.05
N ILE A 361 31.77 17.79 2.17
CA ILE A 361 32.21 18.89 1.28
C ILE A 361 32.88 19.93 2.18
N ASP A 362 34.01 20.46 1.76
CA ASP A 362 34.84 21.39 2.53
C ASP A 362 35.27 22.56 1.61
N LEU A 363 34.76 23.77 1.88
CA LEU A 363 35.03 24.96 1.08
C LEU A 363 36.14 25.79 1.73
N GLY A 364 37.35 25.76 1.16
CA GLY A 364 38.53 26.42 1.73
C GLY A 364 39.55 25.47 2.33
N ASP A 365 39.18 24.18 2.52
CA ASP A 365 39.95 23.20 3.29
C ASP A 365 40.26 23.67 4.72
N ASP A 366 39.33 24.43 5.30
CA ASP A 366 39.40 25.05 6.62
C ASP A 366 38.30 24.55 7.57
N LEU A 367 37.64 23.44 7.21
CA LEU A 367 36.53 22.78 7.90
C LEU A 367 35.20 23.49 7.60
N VAL A 368 34.39 23.77 8.63
CA VAL A 368 33.04 24.32 8.47
C VAL A 368 33.12 25.81 8.13
N THR A 369 32.63 26.17 6.96
CA THR A 369 32.34 27.56 6.60
C THR A 369 30.93 27.93 7.07
N PHE A 370 30.81 28.70 8.16
CA PHE A 370 29.50 29.09 8.69
C PHE A 370 28.77 30.09 7.79
N ASN A 371 27.44 29.95 7.72
CA ASN A 371 26.59 30.89 7.00
C ASN A 371 26.79 32.35 7.47
N ASP A 372 26.98 33.27 6.53
CA ASP A 372 27.18 34.70 6.80
C ASP A 372 26.20 35.62 6.04
N SER A 373 26.36 36.93 6.19
CA SER A 373 25.57 37.94 5.48
C SER A 373 26.20 38.32 4.13
N ALA A 374 25.90 37.56 3.07
CA ALA A 374 26.04 37.88 1.65
C ALA A 374 27.19 38.84 1.28
N GLY A 375 28.43 38.39 1.49
CA GLY A 375 29.65 39.09 1.09
C GLY A 375 30.78 38.09 0.87
N HIS A 376 30.61 37.18 -0.09
CA HIS A 376 31.42 35.97 -0.12
C HIS A 376 32.65 36.07 -1.03
N ASP A 377 33.84 36.02 -0.43
CA ASP A 377 35.13 35.84 -1.10
C ASP A 377 35.69 34.46 -0.71
N GLY A 378 35.99 33.61 -1.70
CA GLY A 378 36.54 32.26 -1.46
C GLY A 378 36.04 31.21 -2.46
N PRO A 379 36.47 29.93 -2.31
CA PRO A 379 36.02 28.84 -3.18
C PRO A 379 34.51 28.69 -3.16
N ASN A 380 33.92 28.52 -4.34
CA ASN A 380 32.48 28.56 -4.55
C ASN A 380 31.77 29.75 -3.89
N LYS A 381 32.46 30.88 -3.76
CA LYS A 381 31.95 32.06 -3.06
C LYS A 381 31.33 31.69 -1.71
N LEU A 382 31.98 30.78 -0.97
CA LEU A 382 31.57 30.32 0.37
C LEU A 382 30.05 30.16 0.51
N GLN A 383 29.42 29.53 -0.49
CA GLN A 383 27.96 29.53 -0.63
C GLN A 383 27.31 29.01 0.65
N ASN A 384 26.47 29.85 1.29
CA ASN A 384 25.68 29.45 2.45
C ASN A 384 24.87 28.17 2.20
N PHE A 385 24.88 27.26 3.16
CA PHE A 385 24.08 26.02 3.13
C PHE A 385 22.67 26.24 3.71
N PRO A 386 21.69 25.39 3.35
CA PRO A 386 20.34 25.45 3.91
C PRO A 386 20.32 25.16 5.42
N VAL A 387 19.38 25.76 6.16
CA VAL A 387 19.11 25.42 7.57
C VAL A 387 17.80 24.66 7.65
N LEU A 388 17.84 23.37 8.00
CA LEU A 388 16.66 22.52 8.15
C LEU A 388 15.99 22.78 9.51
N THR A 389 14.69 23.07 9.50
CA THR A 389 13.93 23.45 10.70
C THR A 389 12.94 22.38 11.15
N ALA A 390 12.45 21.53 10.23
CA ALA A 390 11.61 20.39 10.56
C ALA A 390 11.71 19.30 9.50
N VAL A 391 11.65 18.04 9.93
CA VAL A 391 11.49 16.86 9.06
C VAL A 391 10.38 16.00 9.65
N SER A 392 9.40 15.62 8.83
CA SER A 392 8.37 14.65 9.20
C SER A 392 8.20 13.63 8.09
N SER A 393 8.20 12.34 8.42
CA SER A 393 7.98 11.27 7.44
C SER A 393 6.66 10.56 7.70
N SER A 394 6.01 10.10 6.63
CA SER A 394 4.83 9.24 6.60
C SER A 394 5.07 8.04 5.67
N THR A 395 4.10 7.14 5.55
CA THR A 395 4.15 6.02 4.58
C THR A 395 4.17 6.49 3.13
N ASN A 396 3.75 7.73 2.84
CA ASN A 396 3.59 8.24 1.48
C ASN A 396 4.60 9.36 1.13
N ASN A 397 5.21 10.01 2.11
CA ASN A 397 6.09 11.16 1.88
C ASN A 397 7.06 11.44 3.03
N THR A 398 8.13 12.18 2.72
CA THR A 398 8.98 12.86 3.71
C THR A 398 8.90 14.37 3.49
N ASP A 399 8.25 15.09 4.41
CA ASP A 399 8.17 16.54 4.38
C ASP A 399 9.38 17.18 5.08
N VAL A 400 10.05 18.09 4.39
CA VAL A 400 11.23 18.82 4.87
C VAL A 400 11.00 20.31 4.78
N GLN A 401 11.19 21.00 5.91
CA GLN A 401 11.08 22.45 6.03
C GLN A 401 12.43 23.05 6.40
N GLY A 402 12.70 24.23 5.89
CA GLY A 402 13.91 24.97 6.22
C GLY A 402 13.97 26.35 5.61
N THR A 403 15.11 26.98 5.81
CA THR A 403 15.41 28.32 5.32
C THR A 403 16.74 28.34 4.59
N LEU A 404 16.91 29.32 3.70
CA LEU A 404 18.19 29.68 3.10
C LEU A 404 18.35 31.19 3.23
N ASN A 405 19.51 31.65 3.71
CA ASN A 405 19.94 33.03 3.56
C ASN A 405 21.17 33.05 2.64
N SER A 406 21.10 33.75 1.51
CA SER A 406 22.14 33.79 0.48
C SER A 406 21.99 35.04 -0.38
N THR A 407 22.67 35.10 -1.54
CA THR A 407 22.60 36.22 -2.50
C THR A 407 21.14 36.63 -2.78
N PRO A 408 20.75 37.91 -2.61
CA PRO A 408 19.39 38.40 -2.83
C PRO A 408 18.84 38.16 -4.25
N ASN A 409 17.52 37.99 -4.35
CA ASN A 409 16.77 37.83 -5.61
C ASN A 409 17.35 36.75 -6.54
N THR A 410 17.92 35.69 -5.97
CA THR A 410 18.65 34.65 -6.71
C THR A 410 17.98 33.30 -6.52
N GLN A 411 17.93 32.52 -7.59
CA GLN A 411 17.35 31.20 -7.59
C GLN A 411 18.41 30.15 -7.25
N PHE A 412 18.18 29.37 -6.20
CA PHE A 412 19.06 28.29 -5.74
C PHE A 412 18.42 26.93 -5.96
N ARG A 413 19.22 25.94 -6.35
CA ARG A 413 18.86 24.52 -6.30
C ARG A 413 19.25 23.97 -4.93
N ILE A 414 18.27 23.44 -4.19
CA ILE A 414 18.47 22.78 -2.91
C ILE A 414 18.37 21.27 -3.13
N GLU A 415 19.41 20.52 -2.77
CA GLU A 415 19.41 19.05 -2.82
C GLU A 415 19.32 18.46 -1.43
N PHE A 416 18.54 17.40 -1.27
CA PHE A 416 18.33 16.71 0.02
C PHE A 416 18.89 15.31 -0.03
N PHE A 417 19.51 14.90 1.08
CA PHE A 417 20.18 13.61 1.19
C PHE A 417 19.90 12.92 2.51
N ASN A 418 19.81 11.58 2.49
CA ASN A 418 19.97 10.80 3.70
C ASN A 418 21.41 10.93 4.20
N SER A 419 21.58 11.10 5.51
CA SER A 419 22.87 11.15 6.18
C SER A 419 22.95 10.06 7.25
N LEU A 420 24.00 9.22 7.12
CA LEU A 420 24.26 8.10 8.05
C LEU A 420 24.90 8.55 9.36
N ARG A 421 25.51 9.74 9.38
CA ARG A 421 26.17 10.33 10.54
C ARG A 421 26.46 11.80 10.25
N SER A 422 26.25 12.65 11.24
CA SER A 422 26.95 13.93 11.25
C SER A 422 28.45 13.65 11.36
N ASP A 423 29.24 14.39 10.59
CA ASP A 423 30.66 14.42 10.77
C ASP A 423 31.03 14.94 12.19
N PRO A 424 32.32 14.86 12.60
CA PRO A 424 32.74 15.29 13.92
C PRO A 424 32.39 16.75 14.29
N PHE A 425 32.01 17.57 13.30
CA PHE A 425 31.67 18.99 13.47
C PHE A 425 30.16 19.25 13.38
N GLY A 426 29.35 18.21 13.20
CA GLY A 426 27.89 18.29 13.21
C GLY A 426 27.26 18.52 11.83
N GLN A 427 28.06 18.80 10.79
CA GLN A 427 27.54 18.84 9.42
C GLN A 427 27.22 17.42 8.94
N GLY A 428 26.16 17.27 8.13
CA GLY A 428 25.82 15.96 7.57
C GLY A 428 26.78 15.55 6.46
N GLN A 429 26.80 14.26 6.11
CA GLN A 429 27.28 13.80 4.80
C GLN A 429 26.12 13.21 4.00
N GLY A 430 25.96 13.55 2.74
CA GLY A 430 24.83 13.09 1.91
C GLY A 430 25.06 11.73 1.24
N LYS A 431 24.60 10.63 1.85
CA LYS A 431 24.68 9.27 1.29
C LYS A 431 23.71 9.06 0.12
N ASP A 432 22.40 9.13 0.39
CA ASP A 432 21.39 8.82 -0.62
C ASP A 432 20.73 10.10 -1.08
N PHE A 433 20.77 10.39 -2.38
CA PHE A 433 20.07 11.53 -2.95
C PHE A 433 18.55 11.29 -2.91
N LEU A 434 17.81 12.19 -2.26
CA LEU A 434 16.36 12.07 -2.04
C LEU A 434 15.54 12.87 -3.05
N GLY A 435 16.13 13.92 -3.59
CA GLY A 435 15.46 14.86 -4.49
C GLY A 435 16.01 16.27 -4.32
N SER A 436 15.46 17.18 -5.13
CA SER A 436 15.84 18.58 -5.11
C SER A 436 14.65 19.49 -5.32
N THR A 437 14.75 20.73 -4.84
CA THR A 437 13.81 21.81 -5.15
C THR A 437 14.56 23.06 -5.59
N THR A 438 13.81 24.03 -6.07
CA THR A 438 14.33 25.34 -6.46
C THR A 438 13.68 26.40 -5.60
N VAL A 439 14.50 27.27 -4.99
CA VAL A 439 14.07 28.30 -4.04
C VAL A 439 14.61 29.64 -4.49
N THR A 440 13.81 30.70 -4.43
CA THR A 440 14.26 32.06 -4.78
C THR A 440 14.34 32.90 -3.51
N THR A 441 15.49 33.52 -3.26
CA THR A 441 15.69 34.45 -2.15
C THR A 441 14.99 35.78 -2.42
N ASP A 442 14.50 36.41 -1.35
CA ASP A 442 13.92 37.74 -1.41
C ASP A 442 14.98 38.85 -1.56
N ALA A 443 14.54 40.11 -1.51
CA ALA A 443 15.43 41.26 -1.60
C ALA A 443 16.40 41.38 -0.41
N GLN A 444 16.18 40.63 0.65
CA GLN A 444 17.03 40.53 1.84
C GLN A 444 17.90 39.27 1.82
N GLY A 445 17.84 38.46 0.76
CA GLY A 445 18.62 37.23 0.65
C GLY A 445 17.98 36.02 1.33
N SER A 446 16.77 36.14 1.89
CA SER A 446 16.14 35.07 2.66
C SER A 446 15.11 34.30 1.83
N ALA A 447 14.98 33.00 2.11
CA ALA A 447 13.94 32.17 1.55
C ALA A 447 13.52 31.06 2.51
N ASN A 448 12.24 30.73 2.50
CA ASN A 448 11.70 29.55 3.17
C ASN A 448 11.36 28.48 2.14
N PHE A 449 11.50 27.22 2.50
CA PHE A 449 11.05 26.11 1.68
C PHE A 449 10.32 25.06 2.51
N ASN A 450 9.37 24.41 1.86
CA ASN A 450 8.67 23.23 2.35
C ASN A 450 8.52 22.28 1.15
N ILE A 451 9.14 21.11 1.22
CA ILE A 451 9.14 20.13 0.14
C ILE A 451 8.66 18.78 0.65
N ASN A 452 7.92 18.09 -0.20
CA ASN A 452 7.55 16.70 -0.05
C ASN A 452 8.49 15.84 -0.93
N LEU A 453 9.28 14.98 -0.28
CA LEU A 453 10.20 14.04 -0.90
C LEU A 453 9.57 12.64 -0.98
N PRO A 454 10.01 11.79 -1.92
CA PRO A 454 9.57 10.39 -1.99
C PRO A 454 9.70 9.69 -0.64
N PRO A 455 8.77 8.75 -0.32
CA PRO A 455 8.83 8.00 0.92
C PRO A 455 10.18 7.26 1.01
N GLN A 456 10.65 7.02 2.22
CA GLN A 456 11.91 6.30 2.50
C GLN A 456 11.61 4.86 2.95
N PRO A 457 11.21 3.93 2.03
CA PRO A 457 10.58 2.68 2.42
C PRO A 457 11.47 1.65 3.12
N ASN A 458 12.79 1.84 3.26
CA ASN A 458 13.68 0.83 3.84
C ASN A 458 14.95 1.40 4.49
N CYS A 459 14.96 2.66 4.97
CA CYS A 459 16.19 3.24 5.52
C CYS A 459 16.22 3.16 7.05
N PRO A 460 17.13 2.37 7.66
CA PRO A 460 17.22 2.24 9.12
C PRO A 460 17.71 3.51 9.84
N SER A 461 18.06 4.59 9.14
CA SER A 461 18.46 5.87 9.72
C SER A 461 18.54 6.97 8.67
N PRO A 462 17.61 7.93 8.61
CA PRO A 462 17.92 9.18 7.93
C PRO A 462 17.87 10.35 8.91
N SER A 463 19.05 10.84 9.28
CA SER A 463 19.18 12.28 9.45
C SER A 463 19.20 12.90 8.05
N ILE A 464 18.45 13.97 7.80
CA ILE A 464 18.46 14.64 6.49
C ILE A 464 19.49 15.77 6.53
N THR A 465 20.29 15.88 5.47
CA THR A 465 21.13 17.05 5.20
C THR A 465 20.79 17.61 3.82
N ALA A 466 21.28 18.81 3.52
CA ALA A 466 21.03 19.47 2.26
C ALA A 466 22.23 20.32 1.80
N THR A 467 22.31 20.56 0.50
CA THR A 467 23.23 21.54 -0.11
C THR A 467 22.42 22.59 -0.87
N ALA A 468 22.98 23.78 -1.06
CA ALA A 468 22.46 24.82 -1.93
C ALA A 468 23.44 25.10 -3.07
N THR A 469 22.95 25.17 -4.31
CA THR A 469 23.76 25.54 -5.48
C THR A 469 23.16 26.76 -6.17
N ASP A 470 23.97 27.78 -6.42
CA ASP A 470 23.57 28.97 -7.14
C ASP A 470 23.52 28.76 -8.68
N PRO A 471 22.99 29.71 -9.48
CA PRO A 471 22.93 29.57 -10.93
C PRO A 471 24.29 29.55 -11.64
N ALA A 472 25.35 30.04 -11.00
CA ALA A 472 26.71 30.00 -11.51
C ALA A 472 27.42 28.67 -11.20
N GLY A 473 26.77 27.76 -10.45
CA GLY A 473 27.30 26.46 -10.08
C GLY A 473 28.03 26.45 -8.75
N ASN A 474 28.00 27.52 -7.95
CA ASN A 474 28.60 27.52 -6.62
C ASN A 474 27.76 26.67 -5.67
N THR A 475 28.26 25.49 -5.29
CA THR A 475 27.61 24.59 -4.31
C THR A 475 28.18 24.80 -2.91
N SER A 476 27.29 24.86 -1.92
CA SER A 476 27.59 24.94 -0.48
C SER A 476 28.20 23.64 0.08
N GLU A 477 28.70 23.73 1.31
CA GLU A 477 28.85 22.57 2.18
C GLU A 477 27.50 21.92 2.53
N PHE A 478 27.54 20.80 3.26
CA PHE A 478 26.33 20.15 3.75
C PHE A 478 25.77 20.88 4.98
N ALA A 479 24.45 21.03 5.00
CA ALA A 479 23.71 21.49 6.17
C ALA A 479 23.93 20.57 7.39
N GLN A 480 23.76 21.13 8.58
CA GLN A 480 23.66 20.35 9.81
C GLN A 480 22.58 19.27 9.68
N ALA A 481 22.91 18.03 10.03
CA ALA A 481 21.96 16.93 9.92
C ALA A 481 20.86 17.02 11.00
N PHE A 482 19.60 16.87 10.62
CA PHE A 482 18.46 16.94 11.55
C PHE A 482 18.19 15.59 12.26
N TYR A 483 17.94 15.62 13.59
CA TYR A 483 17.70 14.44 14.45
C TYR A 483 16.26 14.41 15.03
N GLY A 484 15.65 13.22 15.21
CA GLY A 484 14.29 13.09 15.76
C GLY A 484 13.81 11.66 16.08
N PHE A 485 12.70 11.55 16.82
CA PHE A 485 11.99 10.30 17.12
C PHE A 485 10.64 10.28 16.40
N PHE A 486 10.28 9.16 15.76
CA PHE A 486 9.08 9.04 14.94
C PHE A 486 8.28 7.78 15.29
N LEU A 487 6.95 7.90 15.34
CA LEU A 487 6.03 6.81 15.65
C LEU A 487 5.18 6.46 14.42
N PHE A 488 5.04 5.17 14.13
CA PHE A 488 4.25 4.68 13.00
C PHE A 488 3.35 3.50 13.42
N PRO A 489 2.02 3.65 13.43
CA PRO A 489 1.24 4.88 13.22
C PRO A 489 1.39 5.90 14.37
N ALA A 490 0.86 7.13 14.19
CA ALA A 490 0.89 8.21 15.19
C ALA A 490 -0.30 8.18 16.18
N ASP A 491 -1.37 7.50 15.81
CA ASP A 491 -2.55 7.24 16.63
C ASP A 491 -3.19 5.91 16.23
N GLN A 492 -4.10 5.41 17.06
CA GLN A 492 -4.89 4.23 16.73
C GLN A 492 -6.27 4.19 17.37
N ASN A 493 -7.23 3.63 16.64
CA ASN A 493 -8.61 3.44 17.09
C ASN A 493 -8.90 1.97 17.41
N PHE A 494 -9.54 1.70 18.55
CA PHE A 494 -9.96 0.37 18.97
C PHE A 494 -11.48 0.27 19.16
N PRO A 495 -12.08 -0.89 18.85
CA PRO A 495 -13.47 -1.16 19.21
C PRO A 495 -13.62 -1.32 20.73
N GLY A 496 -14.87 -1.29 21.21
CA GLY A 496 -15.19 -1.41 22.64
C GLY A 496 -14.51 -2.58 23.37
N PRO A 497 -14.42 -3.79 22.78
CA PRO A 497 -13.72 -4.93 23.39
C PRO A 497 -12.20 -4.75 23.54
N GLY A 498 -11.57 -3.81 22.82
CA GLY A 498 -10.11 -3.64 22.80
C GLY A 498 -9.40 -4.70 21.95
N GLY A 499 -8.12 -4.94 22.23
CA GLY A 499 -7.27 -5.85 21.46
C GLY A 499 -5.78 -5.61 21.65
N ASN A 500 -4.95 -6.34 20.90
CA ASN A 500 -3.50 -6.13 20.84
C ASN A 500 -3.13 -5.46 19.53
N ASP A 501 -2.12 -4.60 19.54
CA ASP A 501 -1.55 -3.99 18.34
C ASP A 501 -0.07 -3.64 18.55
N SER A 502 0.58 -3.13 17.50
CA SER A 502 1.97 -2.70 17.51
C SER A 502 2.16 -1.40 16.75
N LEU A 503 3.17 -0.64 17.15
CA LEU A 503 3.65 0.51 16.40
C LEU A 503 5.18 0.46 16.30
N ASN A 504 5.74 1.06 15.27
CA ASN A 504 7.17 1.16 15.09
C ASN A 504 7.67 2.52 15.62
N LEU A 505 8.66 2.48 16.51
CA LEU A 505 9.47 3.63 16.88
C LEU A 505 10.73 3.64 16.02
N VAL A 506 10.95 4.75 15.34
CA VAL A 506 12.17 5.05 14.60
C VAL A 506 12.94 6.13 15.37
N THR A 507 14.21 5.88 15.63
CA THR A 507 15.09 6.78 16.37
C THR A 507 16.19 7.32 15.47
N VAL A 508 16.52 8.61 15.59
CA VAL A 508 17.65 9.21 14.86
C VAL A 508 18.56 9.93 15.86
N PRO A 509 19.80 9.46 16.09
CA PRO A 509 20.47 8.32 15.44
C PRO A 509 19.97 6.95 15.93
N ASP A 510 20.21 5.89 15.15
CA ASP A 510 20.03 4.50 15.62
C ASP A 510 20.97 4.20 16.80
N GLY A 511 20.44 3.51 17.80
CA GLY A 511 21.04 3.36 19.13
C GLY A 511 20.64 4.41 20.17
N ALA A 512 19.85 5.44 19.81
CA ALA A 512 19.34 6.40 20.80
C ALA A 512 18.44 5.70 21.83
N CYS A 513 18.68 5.99 23.11
CA CYS A 513 17.87 5.45 24.20
C CYS A 513 16.47 6.05 24.17
N TRP A 514 15.46 5.23 24.42
CA TRP A 514 14.07 5.65 24.51
C TRP A 514 13.34 4.93 25.64
N THR A 515 12.26 5.54 26.10
CA THR A 515 11.31 4.95 27.06
C THR A 515 9.90 5.06 26.52
N ALA A 516 9.05 4.09 26.84
CA ALA A 516 7.63 4.07 26.54
C ALA A 516 6.83 3.96 27.84
N VAL A 517 5.87 4.85 28.05
CA VAL A 517 5.03 4.88 29.26
C VAL A 517 3.59 5.15 28.87
N SER A 518 2.67 4.34 29.39
CA SER A 518 1.24 4.61 29.27
C SER A 518 0.77 5.57 30.35
N ASN A 519 -0.07 6.54 29.99
CA ASN A 519 -0.78 7.36 30.98
C ASN A 519 -2.09 6.72 31.46
N ALA A 520 -2.50 5.61 30.83
CA ALA A 520 -3.81 5.00 31.01
C ALA A 520 -3.66 3.53 31.43
N PRO A 521 -4.27 3.11 32.57
CA PRO A 521 -4.10 1.75 33.08
C PRO A 521 -4.74 0.68 32.19
N TRP A 522 -5.58 1.07 31.22
CA TRP A 522 -6.21 0.17 30.25
C TRP A 522 -5.40 0.01 28.95
N ILE A 523 -4.27 0.72 28.80
CA ILE A 523 -3.28 0.50 27.75
C ILE A 523 -2.02 -0.06 28.41
N THR A 524 -1.67 -1.31 28.09
CA THR A 524 -0.52 -2.00 28.69
C THR A 524 0.54 -2.27 27.62
N LEU A 525 1.77 -1.81 27.83
CA LEU A 525 2.90 -2.22 26.99
C LEU A 525 3.18 -3.70 27.21
N THR A 526 3.23 -4.47 26.13
CA THR A 526 3.56 -5.90 26.14
C THR A 526 5.00 -6.17 25.72
N SER A 527 5.66 -5.20 25.06
CA SER A 527 7.11 -5.15 24.86
C SER A 527 7.82 -4.47 26.05
N SER A 528 9.15 -4.41 26.01
CA SER A 528 9.92 -3.64 27.00
C SER A 528 9.55 -2.14 26.94
N GLY A 529 9.34 -1.50 28.10
CA GLY A 529 9.05 -0.07 28.22
C GLY A 529 10.27 0.86 28.03
N SER A 530 11.39 0.31 27.57
CA SER A 530 12.60 1.04 27.22
C SER A 530 13.44 0.23 26.25
N GLY A 531 14.31 0.90 25.50
CA GLY A 531 15.21 0.27 24.55
C GLY A 531 16.19 1.26 23.93
N THR A 532 16.93 0.77 22.94
CA THR A 532 17.89 1.56 22.16
C THR A 532 17.65 1.31 20.69
N GLY A 533 17.71 2.37 19.88
CA GLY A 533 17.55 2.24 18.44
C GLY A 533 16.11 1.95 18.01
N ASN A 534 15.96 1.62 16.73
CA ASN A 534 14.65 1.33 16.16
C ASN A 534 14.00 0.12 16.85
N SER A 535 12.70 0.17 17.09
CA SER A 535 12.00 -0.89 17.82
C SER A 535 10.52 -0.96 17.48
N GLN A 536 10.00 -2.19 17.42
CA GLN A 536 8.56 -2.42 17.40
C GLN A 536 8.05 -2.46 18.84
N ILE A 537 7.14 -1.55 19.17
CA ILE A 537 6.50 -1.43 20.47
C ILE A 537 5.14 -2.11 20.39
N THR A 538 4.95 -3.17 21.15
CA THR A 538 3.70 -3.91 21.21
C THR A 538 2.94 -3.51 22.47
N TYR A 539 1.62 -3.36 22.34
CA TYR A 539 0.75 -2.96 23.44
C TYR A 539 -0.61 -3.64 23.34
N SER A 540 -1.33 -3.68 24.47
CA SER A 540 -2.69 -4.18 24.57
C SER A 540 -3.63 -3.12 25.13
N VAL A 541 -4.87 -3.13 24.64
CA VAL A 541 -5.96 -2.25 25.03
C VAL A 541 -7.04 -3.12 25.67
N ALA A 542 -7.30 -2.91 26.96
CA ALA A 542 -8.34 -3.64 27.69
C ALA A 542 -9.74 -3.21 27.23
N ALA A 543 -10.75 -4.07 27.42
CA ALA A 543 -12.14 -3.74 27.09
C ALA A 543 -12.63 -2.46 27.81
N ASN A 544 -13.41 -1.64 27.12
CA ASN A 544 -14.11 -0.49 27.66
C ASN A 544 -15.55 -0.88 28.03
N PRO A 545 -15.89 -1.04 29.32
CA PRO A 545 -17.25 -1.42 29.72
C PRO A 545 -18.25 -0.25 29.67
N ALA A 546 -17.78 1.00 29.55
CA ALA A 546 -18.64 2.17 29.47
C ALA A 546 -19.14 2.38 28.04
N THR A 547 -20.35 2.92 27.87
CA THR A 547 -20.92 3.24 26.54
C THR A 547 -20.33 4.50 25.91
N THR A 548 -19.54 5.27 26.65
CA THR A 548 -18.82 6.44 26.15
C THR A 548 -17.42 6.07 25.67
N PRO A 549 -16.93 6.67 24.56
CA PRO A 549 -15.55 6.49 24.12
C PRO A 549 -14.57 7.04 25.16
N ARG A 550 -13.36 6.47 25.19
CA ARG A 550 -12.26 6.92 26.06
C ARG A 550 -10.98 7.10 25.25
N VAL A 551 -10.13 8.02 25.70
CA VAL A 551 -8.84 8.35 25.06
C VAL A 551 -7.72 8.18 26.08
N GLY A 552 -6.63 7.57 25.67
CA GLY A 552 -5.40 7.40 26.44
C GLY A 552 -4.19 7.57 25.53
N THR A 553 -3.01 7.70 26.11
CA THR A 553 -1.79 7.95 25.34
C THR A 553 -0.62 7.10 25.83
N LEU A 554 0.21 6.66 24.88
CA LEU A 554 1.56 6.21 25.15
C LEU A 554 2.53 7.39 24.90
N THR A 555 3.38 7.72 25.86
CA THR A 555 4.52 8.62 25.66
C THR A 555 5.75 7.77 25.34
N ILE A 556 6.26 7.88 24.12
CA ILE A 556 7.33 7.05 23.56
C ILE A 556 8.44 7.94 23.04
N ALA A 557 9.63 7.85 23.63
CA ALA A 557 10.77 8.72 23.31
C ALA A 557 10.42 10.23 23.36
N GLY A 558 9.49 10.62 24.23
CA GLY A 558 8.94 11.97 24.33
C GLY A 558 7.79 12.31 23.37
N GLN A 559 7.53 11.46 22.37
CA GLN A 559 6.42 11.61 21.43
C GLN A 559 5.11 11.07 22.02
N THR A 560 3.98 11.65 21.63
CA THR A 560 2.64 11.22 22.09
C THR A 560 1.97 10.37 21.02
N PHE A 561 1.66 9.12 21.35
CA PHE A 561 0.81 8.23 20.56
C PHE A 561 -0.58 8.15 21.19
N THR A 562 -1.61 8.50 20.44
CA THR A 562 -2.99 8.58 20.96
C THR A 562 -3.77 7.31 20.64
N VAL A 563 -4.37 6.70 21.67
CA VAL A 563 -5.29 5.56 21.50
C VAL A 563 -6.69 6.03 21.84
N THR A 564 -7.60 5.93 20.87
CA THR A 564 -9.02 6.17 21.08
C THR A 564 -9.75 4.83 21.08
N GLN A 565 -10.52 4.56 22.12
CA GLN A 565 -11.32 3.34 22.19
C GLN A 565 -12.80 3.68 22.25
N ALA A 566 -13.58 3.03 21.39
CA ALA A 566 -15.04 3.16 21.40
C ALA A 566 -15.64 2.66 22.74
N GLY A 567 -16.88 3.08 23.01
CA GLY A 567 -17.65 2.55 24.14
C GLY A 567 -18.16 1.13 23.89
N ALA A 568 -18.47 0.38 24.95
CA ALA A 568 -19.23 -0.85 24.88
C ALA A 568 -20.55 -0.62 24.11
N LEU A 569 -20.79 -1.47 23.12
CA LEU A 569 -22.02 -1.45 22.36
C LEU A 569 -23.20 -1.87 23.26
N MET A 570 -24.19 -1.00 23.37
CA MET A 570 -25.41 -1.21 24.17
C MET A 570 -26.66 -0.89 23.34
N MET A 571 -27.71 -1.69 23.53
CA MET A 571 -29.04 -1.45 22.98
C MET A 571 -30.08 -1.46 24.10
N GLN A 572 -30.99 -0.49 24.10
CA GLN A 572 -32.05 -0.35 25.11
C GLN A 572 -33.24 0.42 24.55
N PHE A 573 -34.39 0.38 25.21
CA PHE A 573 -35.47 1.30 24.88
C PHE A 573 -35.08 2.74 25.22
N SER A 574 -35.53 3.68 24.40
CA SER A 574 -35.33 5.12 24.63
C SER A 574 -36.08 5.65 25.85
N SER A 575 -37.15 4.96 26.25
CA SER A 575 -38.00 5.27 27.40
C SER A 575 -38.45 3.97 28.08
N PRO A 576 -38.57 3.93 29.42
CA PRO A 576 -39.17 2.80 30.13
C PRO A 576 -40.69 2.72 29.96
N SER A 577 -41.34 3.81 29.49
CA SER A 577 -42.79 3.88 29.32
C SER A 577 -43.19 4.58 28.03
N TYR A 578 -44.24 4.10 27.38
CA TYR A 578 -44.88 4.70 26.21
C TYR A 578 -46.39 4.79 26.43
N ILE A 579 -47.03 5.79 25.82
CA ILE A 579 -48.47 6.02 25.94
C ILE A 579 -49.04 6.09 24.52
N VAL A 580 -50.19 5.45 24.32
CA VAL A 580 -50.94 5.46 23.06
C VAL A 580 -52.43 5.55 23.37
N ASN A 581 -53.18 6.28 22.56
CA ASN A 581 -54.64 6.18 22.62
C ASN A 581 -55.07 4.92 21.87
N GLU A 582 -56.09 4.23 22.35
CA GLU A 582 -56.62 3.00 21.77
C GLU A 582 -56.92 3.10 20.26
N GLY A 583 -57.67 4.13 19.86
CA GLY A 583 -57.97 4.50 18.48
C GLY A 583 -56.78 5.07 17.69
N GLY A 584 -55.59 5.11 18.30
CA GLY A 584 -54.33 5.50 17.65
C GLY A 584 -53.81 4.44 16.67
N GLY A 585 -54.35 3.23 16.72
CA GLY A 585 -54.06 2.11 15.81
C GLY A 585 -52.69 1.45 16.04
N ARG A 586 -51.65 2.17 16.45
CA ARG A 586 -50.35 1.56 16.80
C ARG A 586 -49.52 2.41 17.75
N VAL A 587 -48.73 1.74 18.58
CA VAL A 587 -47.65 2.37 19.36
C VAL A 587 -46.31 2.14 18.67
N THR A 588 -45.44 3.15 18.70
CA THR A 588 -44.07 3.06 18.18
C THR A 588 -43.07 3.21 19.33
N LEU A 589 -42.30 2.16 19.60
CA LEU A 589 -41.27 2.15 20.64
C LEU A 589 -39.90 2.34 19.99
N THR A 590 -39.12 3.31 20.45
CA THR A 590 -37.78 3.56 19.92
C THR A 590 -36.74 2.80 20.74
N VAL A 591 -35.87 2.06 20.05
CA VAL A 591 -34.70 1.38 20.59
C VAL A 591 -33.46 2.15 20.16
N THR A 592 -32.64 2.55 21.13
CA THR A 592 -31.39 3.28 20.92
C THR A 592 -30.20 2.35 20.97
N ARG A 593 -29.22 2.59 20.10
CA ARG A 593 -27.93 1.91 20.02
C ARG A 593 -26.82 2.92 20.38
N THR A 594 -26.07 2.65 21.44
CA THR A 594 -25.00 3.51 21.96
C THR A 594 -23.67 2.76 22.06
N GLY A 595 -22.54 3.48 22.16
CA GLY A 595 -21.20 2.89 22.15
C GLY A 595 -20.69 2.69 20.73
N ASP A 596 -20.12 1.52 20.43
CA ASP A 596 -19.54 1.20 19.12
C ASP A 596 -20.60 0.88 18.05
N THR A 597 -20.91 1.88 17.22
CA THR A 597 -21.87 1.76 16.10
C THR A 597 -21.20 1.44 14.76
N SER A 598 -19.88 1.19 14.73
CA SER A 598 -19.13 1.05 13.48
C SER A 598 -19.48 -0.21 12.66
N ASN A 599 -19.98 -1.26 13.33
CA ASN A 599 -20.33 -2.54 12.71
C ASN A 599 -21.84 -2.80 12.72
N THR A 600 -22.31 -3.81 11.98
CA THR A 600 -23.70 -4.29 12.09
C THR A 600 -23.96 -4.95 13.45
N SER A 601 -25.15 -4.80 14.01
CA SER A 601 -25.56 -5.53 15.22
C SER A 601 -27.08 -5.64 15.30
N SER A 602 -27.60 -6.57 16.10
CA SER A 602 -29.04 -6.80 16.22
C SER A 602 -29.51 -7.08 17.64
N VAL A 603 -30.81 -6.89 17.87
CA VAL A 603 -31.50 -7.25 19.11
C VAL A 603 -32.90 -7.78 18.78
N ASP A 604 -33.32 -8.83 19.46
CA ASP A 604 -34.67 -9.38 19.34
C ASP A 604 -35.62 -8.63 20.27
N TYR A 605 -36.91 -8.61 19.91
CA TYR A 605 -37.97 -8.05 20.74
C TYR A 605 -39.22 -8.91 20.73
N GLN A 606 -39.99 -8.81 21.81
CA GLN A 606 -41.30 -9.47 21.95
C GLN A 606 -42.22 -8.69 22.88
N THR A 607 -43.50 -8.56 22.52
CA THR A 607 -44.57 -8.20 23.46
C THR A 607 -44.77 -9.30 24.49
N ALA A 608 -44.79 -8.96 25.77
CA ALA A 608 -45.08 -9.89 26.85
C ALA A 608 -46.57 -9.80 27.20
N ASP A 609 -47.27 -10.91 26.93
CA ASP A 609 -48.68 -11.10 27.27
C ASP A 609 -48.81 -11.73 28.66
N THR A 610 -49.70 -11.20 29.49
CA THR A 610 -50.06 -11.76 30.80
C THR A 610 -51.40 -12.49 30.79
N ASP A 611 -52.03 -12.64 29.62
CA ASP A 611 -53.30 -13.34 29.47
C ASP A 611 -53.16 -14.82 29.90
N THR A 612 -54.06 -15.25 30.79
CA THR A 612 -54.20 -16.64 31.21
C THR A 612 -55.30 -17.39 30.44
N PHE A 613 -55.90 -16.77 29.41
CA PHE A 613 -57.01 -17.29 28.61
C PHE A 613 -58.28 -17.62 29.41
N THR A 614 -58.41 -17.05 30.61
CA THR A 614 -59.56 -17.30 31.53
C THR A 614 -60.54 -16.13 31.58
N VAL A 615 -60.05 -14.92 31.33
CA VAL A 615 -60.84 -13.69 31.17
C VAL A 615 -61.33 -13.64 29.71
N GLY A 616 -62.44 -12.98 29.39
CA GLY A 616 -62.83 -12.71 28.00
C GLY A 616 -62.77 -11.21 27.72
N CYS A 617 -62.63 -10.78 26.46
CA CYS A 617 -62.59 -9.33 26.11
C CYS A 617 -63.83 -8.54 26.56
N ALA A 618 -64.90 -9.22 26.97
CA ALA A 618 -66.12 -8.57 27.47
C ALA A 618 -66.19 -8.48 29.01
N ASP A 619 -65.19 -8.97 29.72
CA ASP A 619 -65.19 -9.08 31.18
C ASP A 619 -64.75 -7.77 31.84
N THR A 620 -65.71 -6.87 32.05
CA THR A 620 -65.52 -5.58 32.74
C THR A 620 -65.25 -5.71 34.25
N THR A 621 -64.85 -6.89 34.76
CA THR A 621 -64.51 -7.08 36.18
C THR A 621 -63.09 -7.56 36.39
N ASN A 622 -62.58 -8.39 35.47
CA ASN A 622 -61.23 -8.96 35.56
C ASN A 622 -60.26 -8.44 34.49
N ASN A 623 -60.74 -7.65 33.50
CA ASN A 623 -59.90 -7.06 32.45
C ASN A 623 -59.19 -5.76 32.89
N HIS A 624 -59.56 -5.17 34.03
CA HIS A 624 -59.09 -3.82 34.36
C HIS A 624 -57.63 -3.75 34.86
N GLY A 625 -56.77 -3.12 34.06
CA GLY A 625 -55.41 -2.70 34.40
C GLY A 625 -54.29 -3.38 33.61
N GLY A 626 -54.59 -4.45 32.87
CA GLY A 626 -53.66 -5.14 31.99
C GLY A 626 -54.26 -5.31 30.60
N ALA A 627 -53.50 -4.96 29.57
CA ALA A 627 -53.88 -5.18 28.18
C ALA A 627 -53.42 -6.56 27.73
N TYR A 628 -54.21 -7.21 26.88
CA TYR A 628 -54.09 -8.59 26.44
C TYR A 628 -53.97 -8.71 24.92
N GLY A 629 -53.09 -9.59 24.42
CA GLY A 629 -52.79 -9.71 22.99
C GLY A 629 -53.93 -10.27 22.11
N ARG A 630 -55.05 -10.64 22.73
CA ARG A 630 -56.28 -11.12 22.09
C ARG A 630 -57.37 -10.04 21.95
N CYS A 631 -57.30 -8.98 22.74
CA CYS A 631 -58.32 -7.94 22.83
C CYS A 631 -57.74 -6.60 22.36
N ASP A 632 -56.64 -6.15 22.96
CA ASP A 632 -56.28 -4.71 22.98
C ASP A 632 -55.05 -4.40 22.10
N PHE A 633 -54.21 -5.41 21.83
CA PHE A 633 -53.06 -5.25 20.94
C PHE A 633 -52.76 -6.52 20.14
N ALA A 634 -52.02 -6.39 19.04
CA ALA A 634 -51.50 -7.54 18.32
C ALA A 634 -50.06 -7.86 18.75
N THR A 635 -49.80 -9.14 19.04
CA THR A 635 -48.45 -9.62 19.38
C THR A 635 -47.41 -9.18 18.35
N ALA A 636 -46.34 -8.56 18.82
CA ALA A 636 -45.23 -8.13 17.98
C ALA A 636 -43.95 -8.83 18.43
N VAL A 637 -43.35 -9.59 17.52
CA VAL A 637 -42.08 -10.31 17.70
C VAL A 637 -41.21 -10.06 16.48
N GLY A 638 -39.91 -9.82 16.69
CA GLY A 638 -38.98 -9.67 15.59
C GLY A 638 -37.55 -9.37 16.03
N THR A 639 -36.70 -9.10 15.04
CA THR A 639 -35.30 -8.71 15.24
C THR A 639 -35.08 -7.33 14.62
N LEU A 640 -34.58 -6.38 15.40
CA LEU A 640 -34.06 -5.12 14.89
C LEU A 640 -32.60 -5.33 14.47
N SER A 641 -32.31 -5.18 13.18
CA SER A 641 -30.94 -5.18 12.65
C SER A 641 -30.50 -3.75 12.38
N PHE A 642 -29.37 -3.34 12.97
CA PHE A 642 -28.76 -2.03 12.80
C PHE A 642 -27.56 -2.14 11.87
N ALA A 643 -27.57 -1.36 10.78
CA ALA A 643 -26.43 -1.16 9.91
C ALA A 643 -25.33 -0.32 10.59
N PRO A 644 -24.11 -0.27 10.02
CA PRO A 644 -23.06 0.64 10.48
C PRO A 644 -23.57 2.09 10.60
N GLY A 645 -23.31 2.72 11.74
CA GLY A 645 -23.70 4.10 12.03
C GLY A 645 -25.18 4.31 12.43
N GLU A 646 -26.06 3.31 12.30
CA GLU A 646 -27.46 3.45 12.72
C GLU A 646 -27.57 3.47 14.25
N ALA A 647 -28.03 4.60 14.80
CA ALA A 647 -28.11 4.83 16.25
C ALA A 647 -29.49 4.51 16.86
N SER A 648 -30.54 4.33 16.05
CA SER A 648 -31.88 4.03 16.55
C SER A 648 -32.73 3.27 15.53
N LYS A 649 -33.64 2.41 16.03
CA LYS A 649 -34.72 1.78 15.25
C LYS A 649 -36.00 1.73 16.06
N THR A 650 -37.11 1.45 15.39
CA THR A 650 -38.44 1.45 16.00
C THR A 650 -39.10 0.08 15.92
N ILE A 651 -39.77 -0.29 17.01
CA ILE A 651 -40.72 -1.40 17.08
C ILE A 651 -42.12 -0.81 16.95
N THR A 652 -42.97 -1.42 16.12
CA THR A 652 -44.39 -1.06 16.04
C THR A 652 -45.22 -2.19 16.61
N VAL A 653 -46.14 -1.85 17.53
CA VAL A 653 -47.15 -2.78 18.04
C VAL A 653 -48.53 -2.25 17.65
N PRO A 654 -49.31 -2.99 16.84
CA PRO A 654 -50.69 -2.61 16.52
C PRO A 654 -51.56 -2.61 17.79
N ILE A 655 -52.35 -1.56 17.94
CA ILE A 655 -53.40 -1.42 18.95
C ILE A 655 -54.74 -1.73 18.28
N ILE A 656 -55.54 -2.53 18.95
CA ILE A 656 -56.87 -2.92 18.50
C ILE A 656 -57.84 -1.95 19.18
N ASP A 657 -58.62 -1.24 18.37
CA ASP A 657 -59.61 -0.27 18.85
C ASP A 657 -60.95 -0.97 19.01
N ASP A 658 -61.72 -0.62 20.03
CA ASP A 658 -63.05 -1.16 20.19
C ASP A 658 -64.12 -0.14 20.62
N VAL A 659 -65.12 -0.56 21.39
CA VAL A 659 -66.16 0.34 21.94
C VAL A 659 -66.47 0.04 23.40
N ARG A 660 -65.55 -0.62 24.10
CA ARG A 660 -65.68 -1.07 25.48
C ARG A 660 -65.04 -0.04 26.38
N VAL A 661 -65.76 0.30 27.45
CA VAL A 661 -65.23 1.22 28.45
C VAL A 661 -64.50 0.40 29.51
N GLU A 662 -63.17 0.41 29.45
CA GLU A 662 -62.28 -0.47 30.23
C GLU A 662 -61.31 0.32 31.13
N GLY A 663 -61.12 1.60 30.83
CA GLY A 663 -60.14 2.48 31.49
C GLY A 663 -58.71 2.23 30.99
N ASP A 664 -57.73 2.88 31.63
CA ASP A 664 -56.32 2.76 31.21
C ASP A 664 -55.76 1.36 31.50
N GLU A 665 -55.12 0.76 30.49
CA GLU A 665 -54.54 -0.58 30.57
C GLU A 665 -53.08 -0.61 30.18
N THR A 666 -52.35 -1.68 30.54
CA THR A 666 -50.91 -1.78 30.26
C THR A 666 -50.44 -3.14 29.76
N PHE A 667 -49.48 -3.14 28.84
CA PHE A 667 -48.71 -4.33 28.43
C PHE A 667 -47.21 -4.01 28.38
N GLN A 668 -46.36 -5.04 28.21
CA GLN A 668 -44.90 -4.86 28.16
C GLN A 668 -44.30 -5.29 26.82
N VAL A 669 -43.19 -4.66 26.43
CA VAL A 669 -42.33 -5.11 25.33
C VAL A 669 -40.92 -5.33 25.88
N LYS A 670 -40.28 -6.46 25.54
CA LYS A 670 -38.97 -6.88 26.06
C LYS A 670 -37.95 -6.99 24.95
N LEU A 671 -36.72 -6.55 25.19
CA LEU A 671 -35.55 -6.80 24.35
C LEU A 671 -34.80 -8.06 24.82
N MET A 672 -34.33 -8.88 23.88
CA MET A 672 -33.66 -10.16 24.13
C MET A 672 -32.57 -10.42 23.07
N ASN A 673 -31.67 -11.37 23.36
CA ASN A 673 -30.65 -11.87 22.41
C ASN A 673 -29.88 -10.78 21.65
N GLY A 674 -29.39 -9.75 22.35
CA GLY A 674 -28.50 -8.76 21.76
C GLY A 674 -27.24 -9.45 21.22
N ALA A 675 -26.92 -9.25 19.94
CA ALA A 675 -25.84 -9.97 19.27
C ALA A 675 -24.46 -9.62 19.87
N SER A 676 -23.75 -8.66 19.29
CA SER A 676 -22.54 -8.08 19.91
C SER A 676 -22.87 -6.97 20.92
N ALA A 677 -24.16 -6.66 21.10
CA ALA A 677 -24.65 -5.60 21.97
C ALA A 677 -25.07 -6.15 23.33
N THR A 678 -24.68 -5.45 24.40
CA THR A 678 -25.27 -5.68 25.71
C THR A 678 -26.66 -5.04 25.76
N ILE A 679 -27.65 -5.74 26.30
CA ILE A 679 -28.98 -5.16 26.50
C ILE A 679 -28.95 -4.30 27.77
N GLY A 680 -29.17 -3.00 27.59
CA GLY A 680 -29.14 -2.00 28.66
C GLY A 680 -30.52 -1.73 29.29
N PRO A 681 -30.57 -1.10 30.48
CA PRO A 681 -31.82 -0.64 31.07
C PRO A 681 -32.32 0.67 30.42
N PRO A 682 -33.60 0.78 30.03
CA PRO A 682 -34.65 -0.23 30.18
C PRO A 682 -34.61 -1.29 29.06
N ALA A 683 -34.50 -2.55 29.47
CA ALA A 683 -34.65 -3.72 28.58
C ALA A 683 -36.13 -4.11 28.38
N ILE A 684 -37.01 -3.55 29.22
CA ILE A 684 -38.45 -3.76 29.20
C ILE A 684 -39.09 -2.37 29.17
N ALA A 685 -40.02 -2.17 28.26
CA ALA A 685 -40.84 -0.97 28.19
C ALA A 685 -42.30 -1.32 28.49
N THR A 686 -42.95 -0.54 29.35
CA THR A 686 -44.39 -0.61 29.60
C THR A 686 -45.12 0.31 28.64
N VAL A 687 -46.16 -0.17 27.97
CA VAL A 687 -47.05 0.63 27.15
C VAL A 687 -48.37 0.80 27.90
N THR A 688 -48.83 2.03 28.04
CA THR A 688 -50.17 2.37 28.54
C THR A 688 -51.08 2.69 27.36
N ILE A 689 -52.21 2.01 27.28
CA ILE A 689 -53.29 2.29 26.34
C ILE A 689 -54.31 3.15 27.08
N HIS A 690 -54.56 4.37 26.57
CA HIS A 690 -55.64 5.23 27.04
C HIS A 690 -56.91 4.89 26.28
N ASP A 691 -57.89 4.39 27.02
CA ASP A 691 -59.26 4.11 26.57
C ASP A 691 -59.90 5.41 26.03
N ASN A 692 -60.52 5.33 24.85
CA ASN A 692 -61.24 6.44 24.23
C ASN A 692 -62.74 6.24 24.10
N ASP A 693 -63.27 5.19 24.70
CA ASP A 693 -64.59 4.71 24.37
C ASP A 693 -65.68 5.30 25.25
N VAL A 694 -66.89 5.30 24.66
CA VAL A 694 -68.11 5.75 25.30
C VAL A 694 -69.17 4.67 25.18
N ALA A 695 -69.90 4.46 26.27
CA ALA A 695 -70.91 3.41 26.33
C ALA A 695 -71.97 3.55 25.21
N GLY A 696 -72.18 2.46 24.46
CA GLY A 696 -73.23 2.36 23.45
C GLY A 696 -72.81 2.69 22.01
N ALA A 697 -71.52 2.89 21.73
CA ALA A 697 -71.02 3.03 20.37
C ALA A 697 -71.21 1.74 19.53
N PRO A 698 -71.41 1.84 18.20
CA PRO A 698 -71.62 0.69 17.33
C PRO A 698 -70.34 -0.11 17.17
N ASN A 699 -70.44 -1.45 17.14
CA ASN A 699 -69.28 -2.32 17.03
C ASN A 699 -68.50 -2.04 15.73
N PRO A 700 -67.20 -1.68 15.81
CA PRO A 700 -66.42 -1.21 14.67
C PRO A 700 -66.18 -2.31 13.65
N ILE A 701 -66.32 -3.60 14.00
CA ILE A 701 -66.19 -4.72 13.05
C ILE A 701 -67.19 -4.65 11.88
N PHE A 702 -68.28 -3.90 12.03
CA PHE A 702 -69.25 -3.65 10.96
C PHE A 702 -68.84 -2.53 10.00
N ALA A 703 -67.76 -1.80 10.26
CA ALA A 703 -67.17 -0.86 9.32
C ALA A 703 -66.19 -1.57 8.37
N SER A 704 -66.25 -1.29 7.07
CA SER A 704 -65.38 -1.93 6.07
C SER A 704 -63.89 -1.67 6.32
N SER A 705 -63.52 -0.46 6.74
CA SER A 705 -62.13 -0.09 7.07
C SER A 705 -61.56 -0.91 8.21
N PHE A 706 -62.29 -1.00 9.31
CA PHE A 706 -61.90 -1.77 10.48
C PHE A 706 -61.86 -3.26 10.17
N PHE A 707 -62.91 -3.80 9.54
CA PHE A 707 -62.96 -5.21 9.14
C PHE A 707 -61.75 -5.61 8.30
N VAL A 708 -61.40 -4.83 7.26
CA VAL A 708 -60.24 -5.15 6.41
C VAL A 708 -58.95 -5.11 7.23
N ARG A 709 -58.76 -4.10 8.09
CA ARG A 709 -57.59 -4.02 8.96
C ARG A 709 -57.48 -5.24 9.88
N GLU A 710 -58.58 -5.66 10.51
CA GLU A 710 -58.59 -6.84 11.38
C GLU A 710 -58.26 -8.12 10.62
N GLN A 711 -58.65 -8.27 9.34
CA GLN A 711 -58.20 -9.42 8.54
C GLN A 711 -56.68 -9.47 8.37
N TYR A 712 -56.00 -8.32 8.23
CA TYR A 712 -54.54 -8.27 8.19
C TYR A 712 -53.92 -8.63 9.54
N LEU A 713 -54.47 -8.15 10.66
CA LEU A 713 -53.95 -8.44 11.99
C LEU A 713 -54.19 -9.90 12.40
N ASP A 714 -55.40 -10.42 12.18
CA ASP A 714 -55.82 -11.77 12.57
C ASP A 714 -55.09 -12.85 11.76
N PHE A 715 -54.86 -12.64 10.45
CA PHE A 715 -54.31 -13.68 9.58
C PHE A 715 -52.86 -13.46 9.16
N LEU A 716 -52.38 -12.21 9.11
CA LEU A 716 -51.03 -11.89 8.62
C LEU A 716 -50.12 -11.28 9.71
N SER A 717 -50.67 -10.96 10.89
CA SER A 717 -49.96 -10.40 12.05
C SER A 717 -49.19 -9.12 11.71
N ARG A 718 -49.78 -8.24 10.88
CA ARG A 718 -49.19 -6.95 10.51
C ARG A 718 -50.24 -5.93 10.12
N GLU A 719 -49.88 -4.65 10.15
CA GLU A 719 -50.71 -3.58 9.57
C GLU A 719 -50.81 -3.73 8.04
N PRO A 720 -51.92 -3.27 7.44
CA PRO A 720 -52.11 -3.34 6.00
C PRO A 720 -51.22 -2.32 5.29
N GLU A 721 -50.66 -2.72 4.16
CA GLU A 721 -49.98 -1.79 3.26
C GLU A 721 -51.03 -0.91 2.54
N PRO A 722 -50.75 0.38 2.26
CA PRO A 722 -51.74 1.28 1.71
C PRO A 722 -52.43 0.78 0.42
N ALA A 723 -51.68 0.13 -0.47
CA ALA A 723 -52.21 -0.36 -1.74
C ALA A 723 -53.20 -1.53 -1.58
N GLY A 724 -52.82 -2.57 -0.81
CA GLY A 724 -53.70 -3.71 -0.57
C GLY A 724 -54.88 -3.35 0.32
N PHE A 725 -54.68 -2.48 1.32
CA PHE A 725 -55.78 -1.93 2.11
C PHE A 725 -56.86 -1.32 1.21
N GLN A 726 -56.46 -0.41 0.31
CA GLN A 726 -57.40 0.24 -0.59
C GLN A 726 -58.03 -0.72 -1.61
N ALA A 727 -57.28 -1.72 -2.08
CA ALA A 727 -57.82 -2.74 -2.97
C ALA A 727 -58.99 -3.51 -2.30
N TRP A 728 -58.82 -3.96 -1.06
CA TRP A 728 -59.88 -4.66 -0.32
C TRP A 728 -61.04 -3.74 0.06
N LEU A 729 -60.78 -2.48 0.40
CA LEU A 729 -61.85 -1.51 0.62
C LEU A 729 -62.67 -1.27 -0.64
N ASN A 730 -62.05 -1.19 -1.81
CA ASN A 730 -62.76 -1.03 -3.06
C ASN A 730 -63.66 -2.24 -3.38
N VAL A 731 -63.27 -3.46 -2.99
CA VAL A 731 -64.13 -4.66 -3.12
C VAL A 731 -65.42 -4.47 -2.31
N LEU A 732 -65.30 -4.11 -1.03
CA LEU A 732 -66.46 -3.96 -0.15
C LEU A 732 -67.30 -2.71 -0.48
N ASN A 733 -66.67 -1.57 -0.75
CA ASN A 733 -67.36 -0.30 -1.01
C ASN A 733 -68.13 -0.32 -2.34
N ASN A 734 -67.71 -1.13 -3.31
CA ASN A 734 -68.43 -1.34 -4.57
C ASN A 734 -69.41 -2.51 -4.51
N CYS A 735 -69.62 -3.11 -3.33
CA CYS A 735 -70.49 -4.26 -3.18
C CYS A 735 -71.93 -3.84 -2.88
N SER A 736 -72.88 -4.40 -3.64
CA SER A 736 -74.31 -4.12 -3.46
C SER A 736 -74.88 -4.64 -2.14
N ASP A 737 -74.26 -5.69 -1.58
CA ASP A 737 -74.57 -6.26 -0.27
C ASP A 737 -73.29 -6.89 0.30
N VAL A 738 -72.61 -6.16 1.18
CA VAL A 738 -71.34 -6.57 1.80
C VAL A 738 -71.46 -7.81 2.70
N ASN A 739 -72.68 -8.26 3.02
CA ASN A 739 -72.89 -9.41 3.91
C ASN A 739 -73.30 -10.69 3.16
N ASN A 740 -73.81 -10.59 1.92
CA ASN A 740 -74.40 -11.75 1.25
C ASN A 740 -74.20 -11.81 -0.28
N ASN A 741 -73.35 -10.96 -0.87
CA ASN A 741 -73.00 -11.04 -2.29
C ASN A 741 -71.66 -11.77 -2.49
N PRO A 742 -71.65 -13.04 -2.97
CA PRO A 742 -70.42 -13.83 -3.08
C PRO A 742 -69.34 -13.25 -3.99
N ALA A 743 -69.66 -12.28 -4.84
CA ALA A 743 -68.71 -11.62 -5.74
C ALA A 743 -67.89 -10.51 -5.06
N CYS A 744 -68.30 -10.01 -3.89
CA CYS A 744 -67.68 -8.84 -3.26
C CYS A 744 -67.89 -8.72 -1.74
N ASP A 745 -68.47 -9.71 -1.08
CA ASP A 745 -68.78 -9.66 0.36
C ASP A 745 -67.58 -9.89 1.28
N ARG A 746 -67.80 -9.67 2.58
CA ARG A 746 -66.80 -9.89 3.64
C ARG A 746 -66.26 -11.33 3.70
N ILE A 747 -67.10 -12.31 3.36
CA ILE A 747 -66.70 -13.72 3.30
C ILE A 747 -65.65 -13.92 2.20
N LEU A 748 -65.86 -13.32 1.01
CA LEU A 748 -64.88 -13.34 -0.08
C LEU A 748 -63.57 -12.66 0.33
N VAL A 749 -63.63 -11.49 0.98
CA VAL A 749 -62.43 -10.80 1.45
C VAL A 749 -61.67 -11.70 2.41
N SER A 750 -62.32 -12.20 3.47
CA SER A 750 -61.66 -13.03 4.48
C SER A 750 -61.05 -14.32 3.92
N GLN A 751 -61.80 -15.09 3.11
CA GLN A 751 -61.27 -16.33 2.54
C GLN A 751 -60.04 -16.09 1.65
N SER A 752 -59.94 -14.90 1.05
CA SER A 752 -58.81 -14.54 0.17
C SER A 752 -57.51 -14.31 0.96
N PHE A 753 -57.58 -13.87 2.23
CA PHE A 753 -56.40 -13.77 3.09
C PHE A 753 -55.78 -15.15 3.34
N PHE A 754 -56.60 -16.16 3.59
CA PHE A 754 -56.12 -17.53 3.76
C PHE A 754 -55.47 -18.10 2.47
N GLY A 755 -56.09 -17.84 1.32
CA GLY A 755 -55.57 -18.25 0.02
C GLY A 755 -54.35 -17.46 -0.44
N SER A 756 -53.96 -16.40 0.29
CA SER A 756 -52.87 -15.53 -0.12
C SER A 756 -51.51 -16.25 -0.05
N PRO A 757 -50.58 -15.98 -1.00
CA PRO A 757 -49.22 -16.49 -0.92
C PRO A 757 -48.52 -16.14 0.40
N GLU A 758 -48.81 -14.96 0.95
CA GLU A 758 -48.24 -14.51 2.22
C GLU A 758 -48.65 -15.41 3.39
N PHE A 759 -49.93 -15.77 3.49
CA PHE A 759 -50.42 -16.67 4.52
C PHE A 759 -49.83 -18.09 4.37
N GLN A 760 -49.73 -18.59 3.13
CA GLN A 760 -49.15 -19.90 2.83
C GLN A 760 -47.68 -20.00 3.27
N LEU A 761 -46.92 -18.90 3.14
CA LEU A 761 -45.52 -18.83 3.54
C LEU A 761 -45.32 -18.63 5.05
N LYS A 762 -46.35 -18.19 5.79
CA LYS A 762 -46.28 -17.93 7.24
C LYS A 762 -47.09 -18.93 8.07
N GLY A 763 -48.40 -18.69 8.23
CA GLY A 763 -49.27 -19.46 9.13
C GLY A 763 -49.29 -20.94 8.78
N PHE A 764 -49.47 -21.24 7.49
CA PHE A 764 -49.48 -22.63 7.05
C PHE A 764 -48.11 -23.31 7.17
N TYR A 765 -47.03 -22.56 6.98
CA TYR A 765 -45.68 -23.06 7.20
C TYR A 765 -45.44 -23.46 8.65
N VAL A 766 -45.68 -22.56 9.60
CA VAL A 766 -45.45 -22.80 11.02
C VAL A 766 -46.30 -23.94 11.54
N PHE A 767 -47.58 -24.00 11.15
CA PHE A 767 -48.49 -25.06 11.57
C PHE A 767 -47.95 -26.47 11.27
N ARG A 768 -47.35 -26.65 10.08
CA ARG A 768 -46.79 -27.95 9.65
C ARG A 768 -45.64 -28.42 10.54
N PHE A 769 -44.86 -27.53 11.15
CA PHE A 769 -43.81 -27.92 12.11
C PHE A 769 -44.41 -28.56 13.36
N TYR A 770 -45.46 -27.99 13.94
CA TYR A 770 -46.11 -28.57 15.12
C TYR A 770 -46.75 -29.92 14.82
N LYS A 771 -47.41 -30.05 13.66
CA LYS A 771 -47.98 -31.31 13.20
C LYS A 771 -46.91 -32.37 12.94
N LEU A 772 -45.88 -32.02 12.19
CA LEU A 772 -44.80 -32.93 11.85
C LEU A 772 -43.93 -33.31 13.06
N ALA A 773 -43.53 -32.36 13.89
CA ALA A 773 -42.62 -32.62 15.02
C ALA A 773 -43.37 -33.17 16.23
N PHE A 774 -44.53 -32.65 16.60
CA PHE A 774 -45.17 -32.99 17.88
C PHE A 774 -46.50 -33.72 17.74
N ASN A 775 -47.08 -33.76 16.53
CA ASN A 775 -48.41 -34.32 16.28
C ASN A 775 -49.51 -33.70 17.18
N ARG A 776 -49.38 -32.42 17.51
CA ARG A 776 -50.38 -31.63 18.25
C ARG A 776 -50.65 -30.32 17.54
N LEU A 777 -51.78 -29.69 17.89
CA LEU A 777 -52.04 -28.29 17.54
C LEU A 777 -51.23 -27.38 18.46
N PRO A 778 -50.62 -26.29 17.93
CA PRO A 778 -49.93 -25.30 18.74
C PRO A 778 -50.90 -24.58 19.70
N GLU A 779 -50.38 -24.08 20.80
CA GLU A 779 -51.11 -23.08 21.60
C GLU A 779 -51.18 -21.75 20.83
N TYR A 780 -52.13 -20.89 21.18
CA TYR A 780 -52.27 -19.60 20.49
C TYR A 780 -51.01 -18.71 20.60
N PRO A 781 -50.36 -18.56 21.78
CA PRO A 781 -49.13 -17.78 21.89
C PRO A 781 -47.98 -18.36 21.05
N GLU A 782 -47.91 -19.69 20.94
CA GLU A 782 -46.91 -20.41 20.16
C GLU A 782 -47.02 -20.07 18.66
N ILE A 783 -48.21 -20.24 18.08
CA ILE A 783 -48.43 -20.07 16.63
C ILE A 783 -48.26 -18.61 16.20
N ILE A 784 -48.76 -17.65 16.98
CA ILE A 784 -48.67 -16.23 16.63
C ILE A 784 -47.23 -15.71 16.76
N SER A 785 -46.51 -16.13 17.79
CA SER A 785 -45.09 -15.77 17.94
C SER A 785 -44.27 -16.27 16.76
N ASP A 786 -44.45 -17.54 16.37
CA ASP A 786 -43.70 -18.14 15.27
C ASP A 786 -44.13 -17.59 13.90
N MET A 787 -45.43 -17.28 13.71
CA MET A 787 -45.93 -16.61 12.50
C MET A 787 -45.37 -15.21 12.34
N SER A 788 -45.30 -14.45 13.43
CA SER A 788 -44.70 -13.12 13.47
C SER A 788 -43.20 -13.20 13.18
N PHE A 789 -42.51 -14.22 13.71
CA PHE A 789 -41.08 -14.44 13.47
C PHE A 789 -40.77 -14.67 11.99
N VAL A 790 -41.54 -15.48 11.26
CA VAL A 790 -41.28 -15.77 9.83
C VAL A 790 -41.76 -14.66 8.87
N ALA A 791 -42.34 -13.57 9.38
CA ALA A 791 -42.71 -12.43 8.56
C ALA A 791 -41.47 -11.68 8.03
N GLY A 792 -41.56 -11.07 6.84
CA GLY A 792 -40.49 -10.27 6.24
C GLY A 792 -41.08 -9.30 5.21
N ALA A 793 -40.33 -8.25 4.87
CA ALA A 793 -40.75 -7.26 3.88
C ALA A 793 -40.47 -7.73 2.45
N THR A 794 -39.50 -8.63 2.26
CA THR A 794 -39.18 -9.25 0.96
C THR A 794 -39.29 -10.78 1.03
N PRO A 795 -39.47 -11.47 -0.11
CA PRO A 795 -39.44 -12.93 -0.17
C PRO A 795 -38.14 -13.52 0.42
N GLU A 796 -36.99 -12.92 0.13
CA GLU A 796 -35.68 -13.40 0.60
C GLU A 796 -35.59 -13.36 2.13
N GLU A 797 -36.07 -12.28 2.75
CA GLU A 797 -36.14 -12.17 4.21
C GLU A 797 -37.06 -13.26 4.80
N VAL A 798 -38.22 -13.50 4.19
CA VAL A 798 -39.15 -14.55 4.62
C VAL A 798 -38.47 -15.92 4.53
N PHE A 799 -37.80 -16.25 3.43
CA PHE A 799 -37.12 -17.54 3.27
C PHE A 799 -35.96 -17.74 4.26
N ALA A 800 -35.18 -16.69 4.53
CA ALA A 800 -34.12 -16.72 5.54
C ALA A 800 -34.71 -16.95 6.95
N ARG A 801 -35.80 -16.27 7.31
CA ARG A 801 -36.47 -16.44 8.61
C ARG A 801 -37.15 -17.79 8.74
N LYS A 802 -37.71 -18.36 7.66
CA LYS A 802 -38.19 -19.75 7.64
C LYS A 802 -37.05 -20.75 7.96
N ALA A 803 -35.88 -20.56 7.34
CA ALA A 803 -34.69 -21.37 7.64
C ALA A 803 -34.29 -21.27 9.12
N GLN A 804 -34.25 -20.05 9.65
CA GLN A 804 -33.89 -19.80 11.05
C GLN A 804 -34.94 -20.35 12.02
N LEU A 805 -36.23 -20.30 11.67
CA LEU A 805 -37.29 -20.90 12.49
C LEU A 805 -37.01 -22.38 12.67
N ALA A 806 -36.64 -23.11 11.62
CA ALA A 806 -36.33 -24.52 11.74
C ALA A 806 -35.20 -24.80 12.73
N VAL A 807 -34.14 -23.97 12.72
CA VAL A 807 -33.04 -24.05 13.69
C VAL A 807 -33.55 -23.81 15.11
N ASN A 808 -34.26 -22.70 15.33
CA ASN A 808 -34.83 -22.33 16.63
C ASN A 808 -35.81 -23.39 17.15
N PHE A 809 -36.62 -23.98 16.26
CA PHE A 809 -37.60 -25.01 16.59
C PHE A 809 -36.91 -26.30 17.06
N THR A 810 -35.81 -26.70 16.43
CA THR A 810 -35.03 -27.87 16.86
C THR A 810 -34.30 -27.68 18.19
N ALA A 811 -34.05 -26.44 18.59
CA ALA A 811 -33.45 -26.11 19.88
C ALA A 811 -34.46 -26.13 21.04
N ARG A 812 -35.76 -26.28 20.78
CA ARG A 812 -36.78 -26.34 21.83
C ARG A 812 -36.65 -27.62 22.65
N GLN A 813 -36.88 -27.51 23.95
CA GLN A 813 -36.80 -28.64 24.87
C GLN A 813 -37.73 -29.80 24.47
N GLU A 814 -38.93 -29.52 23.98
CA GLU A 814 -39.87 -30.54 23.47
C GLU A 814 -39.28 -31.30 22.27
N PHE A 815 -38.59 -30.61 21.36
CA PHE A 815 -37.94 -31.24 20.21
C PHE A 815 -36.72 -32.05 20.63
N GLN A 816 -35.84 -31.46 21.46
CA GLN A 816 -34.66 -32.16 21.98
C GLN A 816 -35.07 -33.46 22.70
N SER A 817 -36.07 -33.39 23.58
CA SER A 817 -36.58 -34.55 24.32
C SER A 817 -37.11 -35.66 23.41
N ALA A 818 -37.73 -35.30 22.28
CA ALA A 818 -38.32 -36.27 21.35
C ALA A 818 -37.31 -36.86 20.35
N TYR A 819 -36.31 -36.09 19.94
CA TYR A 819 -35.51 -36.42 18.75
C TYR A 819 -34.00 -36.46 18.97
N GLU A 820 -33.44 -35.79 19.99
CA GLU A 820 -31.99 -35.63 20.15
C GLU A 820 -31.27 -36.98 20.25
N GLN A 821 -31.84 -37.92 21.02
CA GLN A 821 -31.27 -39.25 21.27
C GLN A 821 -31.49 -40.26 20.12
N LEU A 822 -32.24 -39.91 19.08
CA LEU A 822 -32.45 -40.80 17.94
C LEU A 822 -31.23 -40.83 17.03
N SER A 823 -30.96 -41.97 16.38
CA SER A 823 -30.04 -42.01 15.23
C SER A 823 -30.62 -41.22 14.05
N ASN A 824 -29.78 -40.82 13.10
CA ASN A 824 -30.24 -40.08 11.91
C ASN A 824 -31.31 -40.87 11.11
N ALA A 825 -31.11 -42.17 10.94
CA ALA A 825 -32.11 -43.05 10.33
C ALA A 825 -33.44 -43.07 11.10
N ASN A 826 -33.39 -43.23 12.43
CA ASN A 826 -34.60 -43.24 13.25
C ASN A 826 -35.30 -41.88 13.26
N PHE A 827 -34.55 -40.77 13.25
CA PHE A 827 -35.07 -39.42 13.14
C PHE A 827 -35.85 -39.22 11.83
N VAL A 828 -35.25 -39.51 10.69
CA VAL A 828 -35.89 -39.36 9.36
C VAL A 828 -37.11 -40.27 9.24
N ASN A 829 -36.98 -41.55 9.60
CA ASN A 829 -38.06 -42.52 9.48
C ASN A 829 -39.24 -42.18 10.40
N THR A 830 -38.97 -41.65 11.60
CA THR A 830 -40.03 -41.20 12.52
C THR A 830 -40.83 -40.05 11.92
N LEU A 831 -40.18 -39.05 11.32
CA LEU A 831 -40.84 -37.90 10.72
C LEU A 831 -41.64 -38.29 9.46
N LEU A 832 -41.04 -39.04 8.54
CA LEU A 832 -41.72 -39.49 7.31
C LEU A 832 -42.85 -40.48 7.60
N GLY A 833 -42.68 -41.34 8.61
CA GLY A 833 -43.66 -42.34 9.00
C GLY A 833 -45.00 -41.76 9.42
N LYS A 834 -45.03 -40.53 9.96
CA LYS A 834 -46.29 -39.85 10.34
C LYS A 834 -47.26 -39.65 9.17
N TYR A 835 -46.72 -39.53 7.95
CA TYR A 835 -47.48 -39.34 6.72
C TYR A 835 -47.35 -40.53 5.77
N GLN A 836 -46.76 -41.65 6.22
CA GLN A 836 -46.52 -42.86 5.43
C GLN A 836 -45.72 -42.58 4.13
N LEU A 837 -44.73 -41.68 4.21
CA LEU A 837 -43.94 -41.23 3.07
C LEU A 837 -42.65 -42.03 2.92
N THR A 838 -42.26 -42.33 1.67
CA THR A 838 -40.96 -42.92 1.31
C THR A 838 -40.05 -41.94 0.56
N GLN A 839 -40.62 -40.88 0.01
CA GLN A 839 -39.94 -39.77 -0.66
C GLN A 839 -40.75 -38.48 -0.52
N ILE A 840 -40.09 -37.34 -0.65
CA ILE A 840 -40.70 -36.00 -0.60
C ILE A 840 -40.28 -35.18 -1.82
N ASN A 841 -41.17 -34.29 -2.29
CA ASN A 841 -40.81 -33.23 -3.23
C ASN A 841 -40.85 -31.90 -2.47
N THR A 842 -39.73 -31.21 -2.39
CA THR A 842 -39.55 -30.10 -1.45
C THR A 842 -38.59 -29.05 -2.02
N PRO A 843 -38.66 -27.76 -1.62
CA PRO A 843 -37.61 -26.80 -1.92
C PRO A 843 -36.22 -27.31 -1.50
N ASP A 844 -35.19 -26.99 -2.28
CA ASP A 844 -33.82 -27.43 -1.98
C ASP A 844 -33.42 -27.05 -0.53
N PRO A 845 -33.14 -28.04 0.34
CA PRO A 845 -32.77 -27.76 1.73
C PRO A 845 -31.44 -27.01 1.89
N GLN A 846 -30.59 -26.98 0.86
CA GLN A 846 -29.36 -26.19 0.81
C GLN A 846 -29.60 -24.78 0.25
N GLN A 847 -30.64 -24.58 -0.58
CA GLN A 847 -31.04 -23.31 -1.17
C GLN A 847 -32.53 -23.01 -0.92
N PRO A 848 -32.88 -22.45 0.25
CA PRO A 848 -34.26 -22.42 0.73
C PRO A 848 -35.14 -21.31 0.16
N ASP A 849 -34.75 -20.72 -0.96
CA ASP A 849 -35.46 -19.60 -1.60
C ASP A 849 -36.83 -19.99 -2.20
N GLY A 850 -37.19 -21.27 -2.12
CA GLY A 850 -38.48 -21.78 -2.58
C GLY A 850 -38.62 -21.90 -4.10
N THR A 851 -37.59 -21.55 -4.88
CA THR A 851 -37.67 -21.47 -6.36
C THR A 851 -37.34 -22.79 -7.04
N GLN A 852 -36.44 -23.60 -6.47
CA GLN A 852 -36.05 -24.92 -6.98
C GLN A 852 -36.55 -26.02 -6.05
N LYS A 853 -37.26 -27.01 -6.62
CA LYS A 853 -37.69 -28.21 -5.91
C LYS A 853 -36.85 -29.43 -6.28
N VAL A 854 -36.58 -30.25 -5.28
CA VAL A 854 -35.85 -31.51 -5.39
C VAL A 854 -36.71 -32.65 -4.85
N THR A 855 -36.55 -33.83 -5.45
CA THR A 855 -37.13 -35.08 -4.92
C THR A 855 -36.08 -35.78 -4.07
N LEU A 856 -36.39 -36.02 -2.79
CA LEU A 856 -35.50 -36.67 -1.84
C LEU A 856 -36.17 -37.93 -1.28
N THR A 857 -35.51 -39.08 -1.43
CA THR A 857 -35.93 -40.33 -0.79
C THR A 857 -35.54 -40.35 0.69
N SER A 858 -36.12 -41.26 1.48
CA SER A 858 -35.66 -41.49 2.87
C SER A 858 -34.15 -41.75 2.94
N ALA A 859 -33.61 -42.51 1.98
CA ALA A 859 -32.17 -42.79 1.91
C ALA A 859 -31.33 -41.54 1.65
N ASP A 860 -31.79 -40.63 0.78
CA ASP A 860 -31.08 -39.38 0.48
C ASP A 860 -30.98 -38.48 1.71
N LEU A 861 -32.07 -38.32 2.46
CA LEU A 861 -32.10 -37.51 3.69
C LEU A 861 -31.19 -38.07 4.78
N ILE A 862 -31.16 -39.40 4.94
CA ILE A 862 -30.30 -40.09 5.91
C ILE A 862 -28.82 -39.91 5.52
N ASN A 863 -28.48 -40.18 4.25
CA ASN A 863 -27.12 -40.02 3.74
C ASN A 863 -26.63 -38.58 3.87
N GLN A 864 -27.50 -37.59 3.65
CA GLN A 864 -27.12 -36.19 3.76
C GLN A 864 -26.86 -35.76 5.22
N LEU A 865 -27.60 -36.31 6.18
CA LEU A 865 -27.35 -36.13 7.62
C LEU A 865 -26.06 -36.82 8.06
N ASP A 866 -25.84 -38.08 7.66
CA ASP A 866 -24.66 -38.87 8.06
C ASP A 866 -23.36 -38.26 7.52
N ASN A 867 -23.42 -37.64 6.33
CA ASN A 867 -22.30 -36.92 5.73
C ASN A 867 -22.17 -35.45 6.18
N ASN A 868 -22.99 -34.98 7.12
CA ASN A 868 -23.04 -33.59 7.60
C ASN A 868 -23.29 -32.54 6.49
N THR A 869 -23.88 -32.96 5.36
CA THR A 869 -24.26 -32.04 4.27
C THR A 869 -25.60 -31.34 4.54
N LEU A 870 -26.42 -31.91 5.41
CA LEU A 870 -27.58 -31.26 6.02
C LEU A 870 -27.58 -31.41 7.53
N ALA A 871 -28.11 -30.42 8.24
CA ALA A 871 -28.46 -30.50 9.65
C ALA A 871 -29.89 -31.01 9.87
N ARG A 872 -30.20 -31.50 11.08
CA ARG A 872 -31.56 -31.97 11.45
C ARG A 872 -32.63 -30.89 11.25
N ALA A 873 -32.30 -29.62 11.48
CA ALA A 873 -33.19 -28.50 11.21
C ALA A 873 -33.54 -28.38 9.71
N GLN A 874 -32.57 -28.57 8.82
CA GLN A 874 -32.79 -28.53 7.38
C GLN A 874 -33.64 -29.72 6.91
N VAL A 875 -33.43 -30.91 7.48
CA VAL A 875 -34.27 -32.09 7.19
C VAL A 875 -35.70 -31.93 7.71
N LEU A 876 -35.87 -31.43 8.93
CA LEU A 876 -37.20 -31.14 9.49
C LEU A 876 -37.96 -30.17 8.57
N ARG A 877 -37.30 -29.09 8.15
CA ARG A 877 -37.87 -28.14 7.20
C ARG A 877 -38.20 -28.81 5.87
N ALA A 878 -37.29 -29.59 5.29
CA ALA A 878 -37.49 -30.25 4.01
C ALA A 878 -38.76 -31.11 4.01
N ILE A 879 -38.99 -31.88 5.08
CA ILE A 879 -40.19 -32.70 5.22
C ILE A 879 -41.43 -31.81 5.44
N ALA A 880 -41.35 -30.81 6.32
CA ALA A 880 -42.47 -29.90 6.61
C ALA A 880 -42.92 -29.11 5.36
N ASP A 881 -41.98 -28.63 4.56
CA ASP A 881 -42.22 -27.86 3.33
C ASP A 881 -42.55 -28.72 2.10
N SER A 882 -42.56 -30.05 2.24
CA SER A 882 -42.84 -30.95 1.13
C SER A 882 -44.27 -30.82 0.60
N ASP A 883 -44.46 -31.07 -0.69
CA ASP A 883 -45.78 -31.06 -1.34
C ASP A 883 -46.74 -32.06 -0.68
N GLN A 884 -46.21 -33.19 -0.22
CA GLN A 884 -46.97 -34.26 0.43
C GLN A 884 -47.53 -33.84 1.79
N VAL A 885 -46.69 -33.26 2.65
CA VAL A 885 -47.13 -32.76 3.97
C VAL A 885 -48.06 -31.54 3.80
N SER A 886 -47.77 -30.68 2.81
CA SER A 886 -48.65 -29.57 2.45
C SER A 886 -50.05 -30.05 2.07
N ALA A 887 -50.15 -31.01 1.15
CA ALA A 887 -51.46 -31.54 0.74
C ALA A 887 -52.21 -32.21 1.90
N ALA A 888 -51.51 -32.94 2.77
CA ALA A 888 -52.11 -33.64 3.90
C ALA A 888 -52.64 -32.69 4.98
N GLU A 889 -51.98 -31.55 5.21
CA GLU A 889 -52.29 -30.65 6.32
C GLU A 889 -53.05 -29.38 5.92
N PHE A 890 -53.31 -29.13 4.64
CA PHE A 890 -53.99 -27.92 4.19
C PHE A 890 -55.34 -27.69 4.88
N ASN A 891 -56.23 -28.69 4.87
CA ASN A 891 -57.55 -28.58 5.50
C ASN A 891 -57.45 -28.45 7.03
N ASN A 892 -56.51 -29.18 7.64
CA ASN A 892 -56.24 -29.09 9.09
C ASN A 892 -55.81 -27.68 9.49
N ALA A 893 -54.84 -27.12 8.77
CA ALA A 893 -54.36 -25.77 8.98
C ALA A 893 -55.47 -24.74 8.72
N PHE A 894 -56.29 -24.92 7.68
CA PHE A 894 -57.40 -24.01 7.39
C PHE A 894 -58.32 -23.87 8.58
N VAL A 895 -58.85 -24.99 9.09
CA VAL A 895 -59.77 -24.97 10.23
C VAL A 895 -59.08 -24.39 11.46
N ALA A 896 -57.87 -24.84 11.78
CA ALA A 896 -57.16 -24.38 12.97
C ALA A 896 -56.92 -22.85 12.95
N MET A 897 -56.63 -22.31 11.77
CA MET A 897 -56.34 -20.89 11.59
C MET A 897 -57.57 -20.00 11.68
N GLN A 898 -58.78 -20.55 11.49
CA GLN A 898 -60.00 -19.82 11.82
C GLN A 898 -60.10 -19.55 13.33
N TYR A 899 -59.73 -20.54 14.16
CA TYR A 899 -59.69 -20.37 15.62
C TYR A 899 -58.57 -19.41 16.05
N TYR A 900 -57.37 -19.54 15.49
CA TYR A 900 -56.26 -18.65 15.87
C TYR A 900 -56.48 -17.20 15.41
N GLY A 901 -56.95 -16.99 14.18
CA GLY A 901 -57.21 -15.64 13.66
C GLY A 901 -58.41 -14.99 14.33
N TYR A 902 -59.60 -15.57 14.16
CA TYR A 902 -60.84 -14.97 14.67
C TYR A 902 -60.94 -15.05 16.18
N LEU A 903 -60.78 -16.25 16.74
CA LEU A 903 -61.12 -16.52 18.15
C LEU A 903 -59.91 -16.39 19.08
N ARG A 904 -58.70 -16.16 18.53
CA ARG A 904 -57.47 -15.92 19.29
C ARG A 904 -57.17 -17.03 20.32
N ARG A 905 -57.52 -18.28 20.01
CA ARG A 905 -57.32 -19.43 20.91
C ARG A 905 -57.10 -20.74 20.16
N LYS A 906 -56.63 -21.77 20.89
CA LYS A 906 -56.50 -23.12 20.36
C LYS A 906 -57.87 -23.77 20.10
N PRO A 907 -58.04 -24.51 18.99
CA PRO A 907 -59.29 -25.23 18.72
C PRO A 907 -59.62 -26.28 19.78
N GLU A 908 -60.87 -26.33 20.22
CA GLU A 908 -61.40 -27.48 20.96
C GLU A 908 -61.61 -28.68 20.01
N ALA A 909 -61.32 -29.89 20.50
CA ALA A 909 -61.28 -31.08 19.64
C ALA A 909 -62.62 -31.35 18.92
N ALA A 910 -63.76 -31.17 19.60
CA ALA A 910 -65.07 -31.45 19.03
C ALA A 910 -65.45 -30.48 17.90
N GLY A 911 -65.25 -29.17 18.12
CA GLY A 911 -65.54 -28.15 17.11
C GLY A 911 -64.58 -28.23 15.93
N TYR A 912 -63.29 -28.44 16.20
CA TYR A 912 -62.28 -28.65 15.17
C TYR A 912 -62.65 -29.80 14.21
N GLN A 913 -63.07 -30.96 14.75
CA GLN A 913 -63.50 -32.10 13.94
C GLN A 913 -64.84 -31.87 13.22
N ALA A 914 -65.74 -31.07 13.78
CA ALA A 914 -66.99 -30.69 13.11
C ALA A 914 -66.70 -29.84 11.88
N TRP A 915 -65.88 -28.80 12.02
CA TRP A 915 -65.52 -27.91 10.90
C TRP A 915 -64.66 -28.60 9.84
N LEU A 916 -63.79 -29.54 10.21
CA LEU A 916 -63.06 -30.35 9.24
C LEU A 916 -63.99 -31.13 8.32
N ARG A 917 -65.10 -31.68 8.84
CA ARG A 917 -66.10 -32.39 8.03
C ARG A 917 -66.83 -31.46 7.07
N VAL A 918 -67.12 -30.22 7.48
CA VAL A 918 -67.73 -29.20 6.61
C VAL A 918 -66.79 -28.87 5.45
N LEU A 919 -65.51 -28.64 5.74
CA LEU A 919 -64.51 -28.31 4.73
C LEU A 919 -64.24 -29.47 3.75
N GLN A 920 -64.24 -30.72 4.24
CA GLN A 920 -64.13 -31.91 3.38
C GLN A 920 -65.30 -32.05 2.39
N GLY A 921 -66.45 -31.44 2.67
CA GLY A 921 -67.57 -31.31 1.74
C GLY A 921 -67.41 -30.21 0.68
N GLY A 922 -66.31 -29.43 0.71
CA GLY A 922 -66.02 -28.36 -0.24
C GLY A 922 -66.59 -26.99 0.12
N ASP A 923 -67.25 -26.83 1.26
CA ASP A 923 -67.97 -25.60 1.63
C ASP A 923 -67.12 -24.66 2.52
N ILE A 924 -66.16 -23.98 1.88
CA ILE A 924 -65.27 -23.00 2.54
C ILE A 924 -66.06 -21.78 3.05
N ARG A 925 -67.05 -21.32 2.28
CA ARG A 925 -67.80 -20.09 2.59
C ARG A 925 -68.63 -20.23 3.85
N THR A 926 -69.31 -21.37 4.05
CA THR A 926 -70.08 -21.62 5.27
C THR A 926 -69.19 -21.60 6.51
N MET A 927 -67.97 -22.16 6.41
CA MET A 927 -67.03 -22.16 7.52
C MET A 927 -66.54 -20.74 7.85
N VAL A 928 -66.03 -19.99 6.87
CA VAL A 928 -65.57 -18.61 7.09
C VAL A 928 -66.70 -17.75 7.68
N ASN A 929 -67.91 -17.89 7.14
CA ASN A 929 -69.10 -17.21 7.67
C ASN A 929 -69.37 -17.56 9.14
N GLY A 930 -69.24 -18.84 9.51
CA GLY A 930 -69.48 -19.31 10.88
C GLY A 930 -68.56 -18.67 11.92
N PHE A 931 -67.27 -18.47 11.60
CA PHE A 931 -66.32 -17.81 12.49
C PHE A 931 -66.44 -16.28 12.45
N MET A 932 -66.48 -15.70 11.24
CA MET A 932 -66.58 -14.25 11.03
C MET A 932 -67.83 -13.64 11.67
N ASN A 933 -68.95 -14.36 11.66
CA ASN A 933 -70.21 -13.91 12.28
C ASN A 933 -70.48 -14.54 13.65
N SER A 934 -69.48 -15.22 14.24
CA SER A 934 -69.62 -15.77 15.58
C SER A 934 -69.76 -14.65 16.62
N THR A 935 -70.54 -14.92 17.66
CA THR A 935 -70.64 -14.03 18.83
C THR A 935 -69.27 -13.78 19.46
N GLU A 936 -68.43 -14.82 19.53
CA GLU A 936 -67.10 -14.77 20.14
C GLU A 936 -66.17 -13.79 19.40
N TYR A 937 -66.11 -13.82 18.06
CA TYR A 937 -65.31 -12.86 17.31
C TYR A 937 -65.80 -11.42 17.51
N ARG A 938 -67.11 -11.19 17.41
CA ARG A 938 -67.67 -9.83 17.53
C ARG A 938 -67.50 -9.24 18.92
N LEU A 939 -67.52 -10.08 19.96
CA LEU A 939 -67.27 -9.67 21.35
C LEU A 939 -65.86 -9.14 21.58
N ARG A 940 -64.89 -9.40 20.70
CA ARG A 940 -63.57 -8.77 20.79
C ARG A 940 -63.63 -7.26 20.64
N PHE A 941 -64.64 -6.73 19.95
CA PHE A 941 -64.69 -5.32 19.59
C PHE A 941 -65.94 -4.59 20.10
N GLY A 942 -66.82 -5.26 20.85
CA GLY A 942 -68.06 -4.64 21.37
C GLY A 942 -69.28 -5.56 21.34
N SER A 943 -70.48 -4.97 21.33
CA SER A 943 -71.75 -5.73 21.29
C SER A 943 -71.86 -6.56 19.99
N PRO A 944 -72.31 -7.83 20.05
CA PRO A 944 -72.35 -8.71 18.89
C PRO A 944 -73.48 -8.41 17.89
N ASN A 945 -74.45 -7.58 18.28
CA ASN A 945 -75.54 -7.14 17.41
C ASN A 945 -75.27 -5.71 16.90
N PRO A 946 -75.54 -5.41 15.61
CA PRO A 946 -75.33 -4.09 15.01
C PRO A 946 -76.14 -2.97 15.67
#